data_AF-A0A7T3CFG3-F1
#
_entry.id   AF-A0A7T3CFG3-F1
#
_cell.length_a   1.000
_cell.length_b   1.000
_cell.length_c   1.000
_cell.angle_alpha   90.00
_cell.angle_beta   90.00
_cell.angle_gamma   90.00
#
_symmetry.space_group_name_H-M   'P 1'
#
loop_
_entity.id
_entity.type
_entity.pdbx_description
1 polymer ?
#
loop_
_entity_poly.entity_id
_entity_poly.type
_entity_poly.pdbx_seq_one_letter_code
_entity_poly.pdbx_strand_id
1 'polypeptide(L)'
;MNCQKVSFLLHRVLDHTGSQHPADRALGTVPRRIAPARSRGGVPMTTHPFDAPELQRLAEQAGELVSRWVEASAEIPEDKAAEQLAGVLKDPHGLEFTVGFVDGVIRPEDDAAAGHNLGRLAPIVPKFLPWHLRAAVRAGGLVAPKASWPTIPLARRALREMVGHLIVDARDEKLGPAIEHLTAGGNKLNINLLGEAVLGDAEAERRLRETERLLRRDDVDYVSVKVSAVSGPHAPWSFDEVVDTAVRRLTPLYEYAASAPTPKFINLDMEEYKDLDLTIAVFTRILDQPQLRGLEAGIVLQAYLPDTLAAMQRLQEWATRRVEAGGSRIKVRLVKGANLSMELVEAAVHQWPLTTWDSKGATDANYKRVLDWALRPERTRSIRLGIAGHNLFDIAFAHLLSQQRGVQEDVEFEMLIGMAAQQAEVVRRDVGALLLYTPVVRPEEFDVAISYLVRRLEENASSENFMSAVFDLADSRFLFDREKVRFQRALAAVTDEVPAPNRTQDRAAETEQSVFRPEDGFANCPDTDTSLAANREWGRRILERVPGSSLGQELIEESFLTDEEQVREALATAQRAGRAWGERPAAERAAILRRVGVVLGLKRAELLEVMASEAGKLLDQGDPEVSEAIDFANYYAQLAEELERVDGAQFHPVDVTLVTPPWNFPVAIPTGSALAALAAGSAVIFKPAAEAQRCGAVIAEALWEAGVPREALQLVQVDEKAHGRQLVSAPEIDRVILTGAYETAELFRSFRPDLQLFGETSGKNSIIVTPHADLDLAVKDVVQSAFGHAGQKCSAASTVILVGTAATSRRFRNQLVDAVRSLHVAHPEDITAQMGPVIAAPEGKLLRGLTQLGEGEHWVIEPRQLDETGKLWSPGVRAGVRPGSEYHLTEYFGPILGVMTAETLEEAIELQNAPEYGLTAGLHSLNSEELALWLDRVQAGNVYVNRGITGAIVRRQSFGGWKKSSVGTGTKAGGPSYLMALGEWTSRPSTAIATPSAEPVKELLRRVREPHALSAVQREFLTRATSSDAAAWAAEFGLGHDPSQLGVERNILRYVPQPVHVRADADADLAHTLRVLAAGLAAGAPITFSTARPVPVSVAGALEQAGVRIVEESDDAWRDALRGIRRRGPRELAGTRFEGMRIRLIGADHASVYEALEGRPDLGIYHGPVTEAGRVEMLPFLREQAVSITAHRFGNPDRFSEGVI
;
A
#
# COMPACT_ATOMS: atom_id res chain seq x y z
N MET A 1 -37.20 -15.16 10.13
CA MET A 1 -38.64 -14.81 10.04
C MET A 1 -38.78 -13.37 10.51
N ASN A 2 -39.46 -12.52 9.74
CA ASN A 2 -39.64 -11.07 9.91
C ASN A 2 -38.38 -10.17 9.92
N CYS A 3 -38.09 -9.61 8.75
CA CYS A 3 -37.37 -8.36 8.56
C CYS A 3 -38.11 -7.18 9.23
N GLN A 4 -37.38 -6.12 9.65
CA GLN A 4 -37.56 -4.74 9.13
C GLN A 4 -36.72 -3.69 9.89
N LYS A 5 -36.30 -2.65 9.14
CA LYS A 5 -35.77 -1.32 9.56
C LYS A 5 -34.26 -1.19 9.84
N VAL A 6 -33.51 -1.08 8.74
CA VAL A 6 -32.41 -0.12 8.60
C VAL A 6 -32.82 0.95 7.59
N SER A 7 -32.51 2.21 7.90
CA SER A 7 -32.59 3.44 7.07
C SER A 7 -33.38 4.56 7.76
N PHE A 8 -32.69 5.65 8.11
CA PHE A 8 -33.02 7.01 7.65
C PHE A 8 -31.98 8.00 8.20
N LEU A 9 -31.34 8.76 7.30
CA LEU A 9 -30.50 9.91 7.59
C LEU A 9 -30.79 10.98 6.52
N LEU A 10 -30.69 12.27 6.87
CA LEU A 10 -31.02 13.45 6.04
C LEU A 10 -32.51 13.70 5.72
N HIS A 11 -33.21 14.42 6.60
CA HIS A 11 -33.64 15.81 6.36
C HIS A 11 -34.57 16.35 7.47
N ARG A 12 -34.17 17.47 8.11
CA ARG A 12 -34.97 18.71 8.20
C ARG A 12 -34.28 19.76 9.08
N VAL A 13 -34.14 20.96 8.51
CA VAL A 13 -34.10 22.24 9.23
C VAL A 13 -35.27 23.05 8.69
N LEU A 14 -36.10 23.60 9.59
CA LEU A 14 -36.65 24.97 9.56
C LEU A 14 -37.76 25.15 10.61
N ASP A 15 -37.77 26.36 11.18
CA ASP A 15 -38.85 27.11 11.85
C ASP A 15 -39.40 26.74 13.25
N HIS A 16 -38.99 27.56 14.23
CA HIS A 16 -39.83 28.41 15.12
C HIS A 16 -40.81 27.73 16.13
N THR A 17 -40.99 28.13 17.40
CA THR A 17 -40.63 29.35 18.19
C THR A 17 -40.64 29.06 19.72
N GLY A 18 -39.85 29.79 20.52
CA GLY A 18 -40.36 30.46 21.73
C GLY A 18 -40.07 29.95 23.17
N SER A 19 -39.05 30.55 23.82
CA SER A 19 -39.03 30.94 25.26
C SER A 19 -38.96 29.81 26.35
N GLN A 20 -38.33 29.92 27.55
CA GLN A 20 -37.63 31.00 28.29
C GLN A 20 -36.39 30.42 29.05
N HIS A 21 -35.39 31.27 29.36
CA HIS A 21 -34.25 31.02 30.28
C HIS A 21 -34.62 31.27 31.77
N PRO A 22 -33.76 31.04 32.81
CA PRO A 22 -32.30 30.77 32.85
C PRO A 22 -31.96 29.44 33.61
N ALA A 23 -30.77 29.10 34.20
CA ALA A 23 -29.49 29.80 34.44
C ALA A 23 -28.26 28.85 34.56
N ASP A 24 -27.08 29.41 34.30
CA ASP A 24 -25.68 29.13 34.73
C ASP A 24 -25.29 27.88 35.55
N ARG A 25 -24.44 27.04 34.93
CA ARG A 25 -22.98 26.91 35.16
C ARG A 25 -22.44 25.68 34.39
N ALA A 26 -21.29 25.63 33.73
CA ALA A 26 -20.31 26.59 33.23
C ALA A 26 -19.21 25.73 32.56
N LEU A 27 -19.24 25.57 31.24
CA LEU A 27 -18.12 25.01 30.45
C LEU A 27 -17.54 26.14 29.61
N GLY A 28 -16.23 26.38 29.73
CA GLY A 28 -15.55 27.47 29.06
C GLY A 28 -14.22 27.04 28.46
N THR A 29 -14.23 26.71 27.17
CA THR A 29 -13.02 26.56 26.35
C THR A 29 -12.98 27.71 25.34
N VAL A 30 -12.21 28.74 25.67
CA VAL A 30 -11.91 29.88 24.78
C VAL A 30 -10.68 29.53 23.95
N PRO A 31 -10.68 29.70 22.61
CA PRO A 31 -9.47 29.57 21.81
C PRO A 31 -8.49 30.68 22.18
N ARG A 32 -7.24 30.31 22.54
CA ARG A 32 -6.21 31.28 22.92
C ARG A 32 -5.84 32.17 21.73
N ARG A 33 -6.07 33.48 21.88
CA ARG A 33 -5.55 34.52 20.98
C ARG A 33 -4.02 34.51 21.02
N ILE A 34 -3.39 34.44 19.84
CA ILE A 34 -1.99 34.82 19.66
C ILE A 34 -1.89 36.35 19.78
N ALA A 35 -0.90 36.85 20.51
CA ALA A 35 -0.66 38.29 20.70
C ALA A 35 0.13 38.88 19.51
N PRO A 36 -0.08 40.17 19.16
CA PRO A 36 0.48 40.73 17.94
C PRO A 36 1.97 41.07 18.06
N ALA A 37 2.75 40.70 17.04
CA ALA A 37 4.10 41.21 16.86
C ALA A 37 4.09 42.74 16.59
N ARG A 38 5.12 43.44 17.08
CA ARG A 38 5.20 44.91 16.97
C ARG A 38 5.48 45.36 15.54
N SER A 39 4.84 46.45 15.15
CA SER A 39 4.87 47.04 13.82
C SER A 39 6.22 47.65 13.42
N ARG A 40 6.76 47.25 12.26
CA ARG A 40 7.59 48.07 11.36
C ARG A 40 7.40 47.62 9.91
N GLY A 41 7.07 48.57 9.02
CA GLY A 41 6.85 48.33 7.59
C GLY A 41 5.40 47.95 7.27
N GLY A 42 4.72 48.75 6.44
CA GLY A 42 3.37 48.43 5.98
C GLY A 42 3.41 47.42 4.83
N VAL A 43 2.77 46.28 5.03
CA VAL A 43 2.45 45.32 3.96
C VAL A 43 1.19 45.83 3.23
N PRO A 44 1.05 45.69 1.90
CA PRO A 44 -0.17 46.10 1.20
C PRO A 44 -1.38 45.35 1.73
N MET A 45 -2.56 45.99 1.71
CA MET A 45 -3.82 45.22 1.85
C MET A 45 -3.91 44.25 0.67
N THR A 46 -4.26 43.00 0.96
CA THR A 46 -4.55 41.99 -0.06
C THR A 46 -5.72 42.45 -0.91
N THR A 47 -5.43 42.90 -2.12
CA THR A 47 -6.47 43.27 -3.09
C THR A 47 -7.06 41.99 -3.69
N HIS A 48 -8.38 41.99 -3.82
CA HIS A 48 -9.10 40.99 -4.59
C HIS A 48 -9.09 41.48 -6.05
N PRO A 49 -8.33 40.87 -6.98
CA PRO A 49 -8.14 41.43 -8.33
C PRO A 49 -9.46 41.60 -9.09
N PHE A 50 -10.47 40.77 -8.83
CA PHE A 50 -11.78 40.84 -9.46
C PHE A 50 -12.79 41.76 -8.74
N ASP A 51 -12.38 42.57 -7.76
CA ASP A 51 -13.25 43.61 -7.16
C ASP A 51 -13.45 44.83 -8.06
N ALA A 52 -12.61 45.00 -9.08
CA ALA A 52 -12.75 46.09 -10.03
C ALA A 52 -14.13 46.01 -10.74
N PRO A 53 -14.94 47.09 -10.76
CA PRO A 53 -16.28 47.09 -11.39
C PRO A 53 -16.29 46.77 -12.88
N GLU A 54 -15.13 46.78 -13.54
CA GLU A 54 -14.96 46.35 -14.93
C GLU A 54 -14.84 44.82 -15.04
N LEU A 55 -14.12 44.18 -14.13
CA LEU A 55 -13.95 42.73 -14.10
C LEU A 55 -15.19 42.02 -13.53
N GLN A 56 -15.91 42.64 -12.60
CA GLN A 56 -17.23 42.16 -12.17
C GLN A 56 -18.24 42.15 -13.33
N ARG A 57 -18.21 43.18 -14.21
CA ARG A 57 -19.01 43.19 -15.44
C ARG A 57 -18.62 42.09 -16.43
N LEU A 58 -17.33 41.76 -16.56
CA LEU A 58 -16.92 40.58 -17.35
C LEU A 58 -17.52 39.28 -16.80
N ALA A 59 -17.62 39.13 -15.47
CA ALA A 59 -18.22 37.95 -14.86
C ALA A 59 -19.73 37.84 -15.14
N GLU A 60 -20.44 38.97 -15.22
CA GLU A 60 -21.85 39.03 -15.64
C GLU A 60 -21.99 38.69 -17.12
N GLN A 61 -21.18 39.32 -17.99
CA GLN A 61 -21.15 39.07 -19.44
C GLN A 61 -20.76 37.63 -19.79
N ALA A 62 -19.88 36.99 -19.02
CA ALA A 62 -19.58 35.57 -19.18
C ALA A 62 -20.83 34.72 -18.95
N GLY A 63 -21.65 35.06 -17.95
CA GLY A 63 -22.94 34.41 -17.73
C GLY A 63 -23.95 34.63 -18.87
N GLU A 64 -23.97 35.80 -19.50
CA GLU A 64 -24.81 36.08 -20.68
C GLU A 64 -24.33 35.32 -21.93
N LEU A 65 -23.01 35.25 -22.15
CA LEU A 65 -22.38 34.49 -23.23
C LEU A 65 -22.67 32.98 -23.09
N VAL A 66 -22.56 32.43 -21.88
CA VAL A 66 -22.92 31.01 -21.62
C VAL A 66 -24.41 30.76 -21.83
N SER A 67 -25.31 31.70 -21.49
CA SER A 67 -26.75 31.56 -21.83
C SER A 67 -26.94 31.40 -23.34
N ARG A 68 -26.32 32.28 -24.14
CA ARG A 68 -26.37 32.22 -25.61
C ARG A 68 -25.78 30.93 -26.18
N TRP A 69 -24.65 30.44 -25.64
CA TRP A 69 -24.07 29.17 -26.05
C TRP A 69 -24.98 27.99 -25.71
N VAL A 70 -25.56 27.96 -24.51
CA VAL A 70 -26.48 26.90 -24.08
C VAL A 70 -27.72 26.88 -24.98
N GLU A 71 -28.36 28.04 -25.19
CA GLU A 71 -29.52 28.20 -26.07
C GLU A 71 -29.22 27.75 -27.51
N ALA A 72 -28.13 28.24 -28.10
CA ALA A 72 -27.76 27.88 -29.48
C ALA A 72 -27.21 26.45 -29.62
N SER A 73 -26.72 25.82 -28.54
CA SER A 73 -26.31 24.41 -28.57
C SER A 73 -27.51 23.45 -28.72
N ALA A 74 -28.68 23.83 -28.19
CA ALA A 74 -29.91 23.03 -28.29
C ALA A 74 -30.49 22.98 -29.73
N GLU A 75 -30.10 23.91 -30.61
CA GLU A 75 -30.46 23.89 -32.03
C GLU A 75 -29.58 22.96 -32.88
N ILE A 76 -28.44 22.50 -32.33
CA ILE A 76 -27.53 21.57 -33.01
C ILE A 76 -27.99 20.13 -32.71
N PRO A 77 -28.14 19.25 -33.71
CA PRO A 77 -28.52 17.85 -33.47
C PRO A 77 -27.55 17.15 -32.50
N GLU A 78 -28.10 16.43 -31.52
CA GLU A 78 -27.31 15.61 -30.61
C GLU A 78 -26.57 14.50 -31.36
N ASP A 79 -25.30 14.28 -30.97
CA ASP A 79 -24.61 13.05 -31.30
C ASP A 79 -25.10 11.93 -30.37
N LYS A 80 -25.50 10.79 -30.94
CA LYS A 80 -25.92 9.59 -30.22
C LYS A 80 -24.83 9.07 -29.28
N ALA A 81 -23.57 9.40 -29.57
CA ALA A 81 -22.43 9.30 -28.68
C ALA A 81 -22.68 9.94 -27.31
N ALA A 82 -22.97 11.25 -27.33
CA ALA A 82 -23.12 12.09 -26.17
C ALA A 82 -24.40 11.75 -25.39
N GLU A 83 -25.48 11.39 -26.08
CA GLU A 83 -26.73 10.90 -25.48
C GLU A 83 -26.46 9.64 -24.60
N GLN A 84 -25.72 8.66 -25.14
CA GLN A 84 -25.35 7.45 -24.38
C GLN A 84 -24.41 7.77 -23.22
N LEU A 85 -23.48 8.71 -23.41
CA LEU A 85 -22.51 9.13 -22.40
C LEU A 85 -23.19 9.85 -21.22
N ALA A 86 -24.07 10.81 -21.50
CA ALA A 86 -24.91 11.47 -20.51
C ALA A 86 -25.79 10.45 -19.77
N GLY A 87 -26.25 9.42 -20.48
CA GLY A 87 -26.95 8.26 -19.91
C GLY A 87 -26.14 7.51 -18.85
N VAL A 88 -24.83 7.28 -19.07
CA VAL A 88 -23.92 6.65 -18.07
C VAL A 88 -23.84 7.51 -16.80
N LEU A 89 -23.69 8.82 -16.94
CA LEU A 89 -23.53 9.74 -15.81
C LEU A 89 -24.83 9.95 -15.01
N LYS A 90 -26.00 9.74 -15.64
CA LYS A 90 -27.33 9.94 -15.04
C LYS A 90 -27.92 8.70 -14.37
N ASP A 91 -27.51 7.49 -14.76
CA ASP A 91 -28.03 6.24 -14.17
C ASP A 91 -27.27 5.89 -12.87
N PRO A 92 -27.94 5.62 -11.73
CA PRO A 92 -27.28 5.25 -10.47
C PRO A 92 -26.33 4.04 -10.55
N HIS A 93 -26.56 3.14 -11.51
CA HIS A 93 -25.68 1.99 -11.79
C HIS A 93 -24.85 2.16 -13.08
N GLY A 94 -24.95 3.32 -13.75
CA GLY A 94 -24.26 3.59 -15.01
C GLY A 94 -22.76 3.43 -14.89
N LEU A 95 -22.15 4.08 -13.89
CA LEU A 95 -20.72 3.99 -13.62
C LEU A 95 -20.28 2.59 -13.20
N GLU A 96 -20.96 1.99 -12.22
CA GLU A 96 -20.71 0.63 -11.71
C GLU A 96 -20.73 -0.41 -12.83
N PHE A 97 -21.76 -0.36 -13.69
CA PHE A 97 -21.87 -1.23 -14.85
C PHE A 97 -20.76 -0.96 -15.88
N THR A 98 -20.46 0.30 -16.19
CA THR A 98 -19.44 0.65 -17.20
C THR A 98 -18.05 0.20 -16.76
N VAL A 99 -17.63 0.52 -15.52
CA VAL A 99 -16.34 0.07 -14.95
C VAL A 99 -16.30 -1.46 -14.93
N GLY A 100 -17.33 -2.10 -14.36
CA GLY A 100 -17.40 -3.56 -14.25
C GLY A 100 -17.41 -4.28 -15.61
N PHE A 101 -18.04 -3.71 -16.64
CA PHE A 101 -18.06 -4.28 -17.99
C PHE A 101 -16.69 -4.17 -18.67
N VAL A 102 -16.00 -3.04 -18.48
CA VAL A 102 -14.67 -2.84 -19.06
C VAL A 102 -13.66 -3.77 -18.40
N ASP A 103 -13.58 -3.75 -17.07
CA ASP A 103 -12.59 -4.53 -16.33
C ASP A 103 -12.96 -6.02 -16.27
N GLY A 104 -14.25 -6.35 -16.26
CA GLY A 104 -14.74 -7.71 -16.16
C GLY A 104 -14.98 -8.42 -17.50
N VAL A 105 -15.27 -7.72 -18.60
CA VAL A 105 -15.67 -8.34 -19.89
C VAL A 105 -14.76 -7.96 -21.06
N ILE A 106 -14.25 -6.72 -21.08
CA ILE A 106 -13.38 -6.23 -22.17
C ILE A 106 -11.92 -6.57 -21.93
N ARG A 107 -11.34 -6.20 -20.78
CA ARG A 107 -9.92 -6.40 -20.45
C ARG A 107 -9.50 -7.89 -20.37
N PRO A 108 -10.27 -8.82 -19.76
CA PRO A 108 -9.77 -10.18 -19.55
C PRO A 108 -9.48 -10.88 -20.87
N GLU A 109 -8.27 -11.42 -21.04
CA GLU A 109 -7.93 -12.19 -22.26
C GLU A 109 -8.77 -13.47 -22.39
N ASP A 110 -9.34 -13.94 -21.28
CA ASP A 110 -10.15 -15.15 -21.18
C ASP A 110 -11.65 -14.89 -21.43
N ASP A 111 -12.20 -15.56 -22.44
CA ASP A 111 -13.62 -15.44 -22.79
C ASP A 111 -14.55 -16.07 -21.74
N ALA A 112 -14.14 -17.11 -21.00
CA ALA A 112 -14.97 -17.70 -19.94
C ALA A 112 -15.05 -16.76 -18.72
N ALA A 113 -13.92 -16.20 -18.28
CA ALA A 113 -13.86 -15.17 -17.25
C ALA A 113 -14.75 -13.96 -17.62
N ALA A 114 -14.64 -13.48 -18.87
CA ALA A 114 -15.50 -12.44 -19.41
C ALA A 114 -16.99 -12.84 -19.45
N GLY A 115 -17.27 -14.12 -19.74
CA GLY A 115 -18.62 -14.69 -19.74
C GLY A 115 -19.29 -14.70 -18.36
N HIS A 116 -18.56 -15.13 -17.33
CA HIS A 116 -19.02 -15.10 -15.94
C HIS A 116 -19.28 -13.67 -15.45
N ASN A 117 -18.36 -12.74 -15.74
CA ASN A 117 -18.52 -11.34 -15.39
C ASN A 117 -19.69 -10.67 -16.13
N LEU A 118 -19.91 -10.98 -17.42
CA LEU A 118 -21.10 -10.52 -18.14
C LEU A 118 -22.40 -11.02 -17.47
N GLY A 119 -22.39 -12.25 -16.95
CA GLY A 119 -23.46 -12.80 -16.12
C GLY A 119 -23.72 -12.00 -14.84
N ARG A 120 -22.67 -11.60 -14.12
CA ARG A 120 -22.76 -10.75 -12.91
C ARG A 120 -23.30 -9.35 -13.18
N LEU A 121 -23.00 -8.77 -14.34
CA LEU A 121 -23.36 -7.38 -14.70
C LEU A 121 -24.74 -7.24 -15.34
N ALA A 122 -25.24 -8.29 -16.00
CA ALA A 122 -26.54 -8.28 -16.67
C ALA A 122 -27.76 -7.88 -15.81
N PRO A 123 -27.82 -8.17 -14.48
CA PRO A 123 -28.89 -7.67 -13.60
C PRO A 123 -28.90 -6.15 -13.45
N ILE A 124 -27.72 -5.53 -13.31
CA ILE A 124 -27.55 -4.08 -13.11
C ILE A 124 -27.47 -3.29 -14.42
N VAL A 125 -27.82 -3.90 -15.57
CA VAL A 125 -27.76 -3.25 -16.88
C VAL A 125 -28.54 -1.90 -16.88
N PRO A 126 -27.85 -0.76 -17.11
CA PRO A 126 -28.43 0.58 -16.98
C PRO A 126 -29.59 0.83 -17.94
N LYS A 127 -30.48 1.76 -17.59
CA LYS A 127 -31.67 2.10 -18.39
C LYS A 127 -31.36 2.88 -19.65
N PHE A 128 -30.25 3.62 -19.69
CA PHE A 128 -29.85 4.44 -20.85
C PHE A 128 -29.56 3.60 -22.11
N LEU A 129 -29.15 2.34 -21.94
CA LEU A 129 -28.90 1.46 -23.07
C LEU A 129 -30.21 1.21 -23.87
N PRO A 130 -30.19 1.30 -25.20
CA PRO A 130 -31.32 0.93 -26.05
C PRO A 130 -31.94 -0.42 -25.66
N TRP A 131 -33.26 -0.54 -25.73
CA TRP A 131 -33.98 -1.71 -25.21
C TRP A 131 -33.49 -3.05 -25.82
N HIS A 132 -33.06 -3.03 -27.07
CA HIS A 132 -32.50 -4.19 -27.76
C HIS A 132 -31.09 -4.55 -27.25
N LEU A 133 -30.25 -3.57 -26.91
CA LEU A 133 -28.96 -3.80 -26.26
C LEU A 133 -29.15 -4.28 -24.81
N ARG A 134 -30.12 -3.75 -24.07
CA ARG A 134 -30.48 -4.29 -22.73
C ARG A 134 -30.98 -5.73 -22.81
N ALA A 135 -31.79 -6.06 -23.82
CA ALA A 135 -32.21 -7.44 -24.07
C ALA A 135 -31.03 -8.34 -24.46
N ALA A 136 -30.11 -7.85 -25.30
CA ALA A 136 -28.90 -8.56 -25.72
C ALA A 136 -27.92 -8.79 -24.56
N VAL A 137 -27.70 -7.81 -23.68
CA VAL A 137 -26.86 -7.96 -22.47
C VAL A 137 -27.50 -8.92 -21.48
N ARG A 138 -28.83 -8.90 -21.30
CA ARG A 138 -29.53 -9.86 -20.42
C ARG A 138 -29.54 -11.28 -20.97
N ALA A 139 -29.80 -11.47 -22.25
CA ALA A 139 -29.69 -12.76 -22.92
C ALA A 139 -28.23 -13.25 -22.91
N GLY A 140 -27.29 -12.35 -23.17
CA GLY A 140 -25.84 -12.57 -23.09
C GLY A 140 -25.40 -13.03 -21.70
N GLY A 141 -25.81 -12.36 -20.63
CA GLY A 141 -25.49 -12.76 -19.26
C GLY A 141 -26.06 -14.13 -18.84
N LEU A 142 -27.15 -14.58 -19.47
CA LEU A 142 -27.71 -15.94 -19.26
C LEU A 142 -26.98 -17.03 -20.08
N VAL A 143 -26.35 -16.66 -21.20
CA VAL A 143 -25.73 -17.58 -22.17
C VAL A 143 -24.20 -17.63 -22.03
N ALA A 144 -23.55 -16.49 -21.86
CA ALA A 144 -22.09 -16.36 -21.86
C ALA A 144 -21.37 -17.16 -20.77
N PRO A 145 -21.89 -17.35 -19.54
CA PRO A 145 -21.32 -18.28 -18.57
C PRO A 145 -21.35 -19.76 -18.99
N LYS A 146 -22.08 -20.11 -20.06
CA LYS A 146 -22.23 -21.49 -20.59
C LYS A 146 -21.66 -21.66 -22.00
N ALA A 147 -21.60 -20.58 -22.76
CA ALA A 147 -21.10 -20.53 -24.13
C ALA A 147 -20.53 -19.13 -24.40
N SER A 148 -19.34 -18.86 -23.88
CA SER A 148 -18.66 -17.56 -24.02
C SER A 148 -18.13 -17.29 -25.43
N TRP A 149 -17.60 -18.34 -26.09
CA TRP A 149 -16.85 -18.25 -27.36
C TRP A 149 -17.54 -17.48 -28.52
N PRO A 150 -18.89 -17.45 -28.67
CA PRO A 150 -19.54 -16.63 -29.70
C PRO A 150 -20.13 -15.33 -29.12
N THR A 151 -20.35 -15.25 -27.81
CA THR A 151 -21.04 -14.13 -27.15
C THR A 151 -20.10 -13.01 -26.77
N ILE A 152 -18.90 -13.33 -26.26
CA ILE A 152 -17.91 -12.33 -25.83
C ILE A 152 -17.28 -11.57 -27.02
N PRO A 153 -16.85 -12.23 -28.12
CA PRO A 153 -16.39 -11.50 -29.31
C PRO A 153 -17.47 -10.57 -29.90
N LEU A 154 -18.74 -10.97 -29.86
CA LEU A 154 -19.85 -10.15 -30.32
C LEU A 154 -20.10 -8.94 -29.39
N ALA A 155 -20.03 -9.13 -28.07
CA ALA A 155 -20.15 -8.05 -27.09
C ALA A 155 -18.99 -7.05 -27.18
N ARG A 156 -17.74 -7.53 -27.31
CA ARG A 156 -16.55 -6.71 -27.54
C ARG A 156 -16.65 -5.89 -28.83
N ARG A 157 -17.14 -6.51 -29.91
CA ARG A 157 -17.40 -5.82 -31.18
C ARG A 157 -18.48 -4.75 -31.04
N ALA A 158 -19.60 -5.06 -30.40
CA ALA A 158 -20.69 -4.10 -30.20
C ALA A 158 -20.22 -2.90 -29.37
N LEU A 159 -19.46 -3.10 -28.29
CA LEU A 159 -18.88 -1.99 -27.53
C LEU A 159 -17.89 -1.18 -28.38
N ARG A 160 -17.01 -1.84 -29.15
CA ARG A 160 -16.05 -1.17 -30.05
C ARG A 160 -16.76 -0.31 -31.10
N GLU A 161 -17.88 -0.77 -31.65
CA GLU A 161 -18.73 0.01 -32.55
C GLU A 161 -19.45 1.16 -31.81
N MET A 162 -19.86 0.97 -30.55
CA MET A 162 -20.45 2.04 -29.72
C MET A 162 -19.46 3.14 -29.36
N VAL A 163 -18.24 2.83 -28.92
CA VAL A 163 -17.28 3.82 -28.37
C VAL A 163 -16.19 4.25 -29.35
N GLY A 164 -16.11 3.63 -30.54
CA GLY A 164 -15.08 3.88 -31.56
C GLY A 164 -15.11 5.26 -32.23
N HIS A 165 -16.00 6.16 -31.78
CA HIS A 165 -16.00 7.58 -32.14
C HIS A 165 -15.27 8.45 -31.09
N LEU A 166 -15.04 7.95 -29.87
CA LEU A 166 -14.27 8.65 -28.80
C LEU A 166 -12.76 8.37 -28.88
N ILE A 167 -12.37 7.28 -29.54
CA ILE A 167 -10.97 6.86 -29.73
C ILE A 167 -10.74 6.63 -31.22
N VAL A 168 -9.69 7.25 -31.76
CA VAL A 168 -9.32 7.10 -33.16
C VAL A 168 -8.32 5.94 -33.32
N ASP A 169 -8.46 5.17 -34.39
CA ASP A 169 -7.54 4.08 -34.74
C ASP A 169 -6.22 4.65 -35.27
N ALA A 170 -5.11 4.32 -34.61
CA ALA A 170 -3.77 4.83 -34.92
C ALA A 170 -3.12 4.27 -36.20
N ARG A 171 -3.81 3.34 -36.90
CA ARG A 171 -3.35 2.80 -38.19
C ARG A 171 -3.56 3.81 -39.31
N ASP A 172 -2.58 3.91 -40.21
CA ASP A 172 -2.54 4.98 -41.21
C ASP A 172 -3.75 4.99 -42.16
N GLU A 173 -4.32 3.81 -42.46
CA GLU A 173 -5.54 3.62 -43.27
C GLU A 173 -6.83 4.20 -42.64
N LYS A 174 -6.82 4.46 -41.33
CA LYS A 174 -7.98 4.93 -40.55
C LYS A 174 -7.77 6.31 -39.95
N LEU A 175 -6.54 6.61 -39.54
CA LEU A 175 -6.16 7.87 -38.95
C LEU A 175 -6.37 9.05 -39.91
N GLY A 176 -5.93 8.95 -41.17
CA GLY A 176 -6.06 10.04 -42.16
C GLY A 176 -7.51 10.49 -42.38
N PRO A 177 -8.44 9.59 -42.76
CA PRO A 177 -9.86 9.95 -42.93
C PRO A 177 -10.53 10.48 -41.65
N ALA A 178 -10.08 10.05 -40.47
CA ALA A 178 -10.55 10.60 -39.20
C ALA A 178 -10.03 12.02 -38.96
N ILE A 179 -8.76 12.30 -39.27
CA ILE A 179 -8.17 13.63 -39.22
C ILE A 179 -8.92 14.58 -40.18
N GLU A 180 -9.11 14.18 -41.44
CA GLU A 180 -9.87 14.95 -42.44
C GLU A 180 -11.28 15.30 -41.95
N HIS A 181 -11.99 14.33 -41.35
CA HIS A 181 -13.32 14.56 -40.81
C HIS A 181 -13.35 15.56 -39.64
N LEU A 182 -12.43 15.42 -38.68
CA LEU A 182 -12.41 16.23 -37.46
C LEU A 182 -11.88 17.66 -37.69
N THR A 183 -11.00 17.82 -38.69
CA THR A 183 -10.44 19.12 -39.11
C THR A 183 -11.32 19.88 -40.09
N ALA A 184 -12.32 19.24 -40.72
CA ALA A 184 -13.22 19.86 -41.70
C ALA A 184 -13.94 21.13 -41.21
N GLY A 185 -14.16 21.27 -39.89
CA GLY A 185 -14.73 22.46 -39.25
C GLY A 185 -13.74 23.59 -38.96
N GLY A 186 -12.47 23.47 -39.39
CA GLY A 186 -11.38 24.40 -39.04
C GLY A 186 -10.74 24.14 -37.68
N ASN A 187 -11.04 23.01 -37.05
CA ASN A 187 -10.39 22.59 -35.80
C ASN A 187 -8.96 22.10 -36.06
N LYS A 188 -8.11 22.21 -35.05
CA LYS A 188 -6.82 21.49 -34.98
C LYS A 188 -6.99 20.26 -34.09
N LEU A 189 -6.11 19.27 -34.22
CA LEU A 189 -6.13 18.06 -33.40
C LEU A 189 -4.84 17.94 -32.59
N ASN A 190 -4.95 17.72 -31.29
CA ASN A 190 -3.85 17.24 -30.47
C ASN A 190 -3.92 15.71 -30.43
N ILE A 191 -3.00 15.05 -31.13
CA ILE A 191 -2.91 13.59 -31.15
C ILE A 191 -2.19 13.11 -29.89
N ASN A 192 -2.89 12.37 -29.03
CA ASN A 192 -2.26 11.68 -27.90
C ASN A 192 -2.30 10.16 -28.10
N LEU A 193 -1.14 9.51 -28.10
CA LEU A 193 -1.04 8.06 -28.18
C LEU A 193 -1.42 7.42 -26.84
N LEU A 194 -2.41 6.54 -26.87
CA LEU A 194 -2.71 5.59 -25.79
C LEU A 194 -2.02 4.26 -26.06
N GLY A 195 -1.85 3.46 -25.01
CA GLY A 195 -1.18 2.16 -25.05
C GLY A 195 -0.81 1.64 -23.67
N GLU A 196 -0.23 0.44 -23.62
CA GLU A 196 0.09 -0.33 -22.41
C GLU A 196 0.84 0.48 -21.32
N ALA A 197 0.79 -0.03 -20.08
CA ALA A 197 1.55 0.53 -18.96
C ALA A 197 3.05 0.41 -19.23
N VAL A 198 3.78 1.52 -19.06
CA VAL A 198 5.24 1.57 -19.30
C VAL A 198 5.95 1.00 -18.07
N LEU A 199 6.13 -0.32 -18.04
CA LEU A 199 6.78 -1.05 -16.95
C LEU A 199 8.27 -1.34 -17.21
N GLY A 200 8.77 -1.05 -18.42
CA GLY A 200 10.18 -1.19 -18.81
C GLY A 200 10.56 -0.27 -19.97
N ASP A 201 11.82 -0.36 -20.40
CA ASP A 201 12.41 0.51 -21.42
C ASP A 201 11.98 0.15 -22.84
N ALA A 202 11.78 -1.15 -23.16
CA ALA A 202 11.37 -1.50 -24.51
C ALA A 202 9.99 -0.91 -24.82
N GLU A 203 9.11 -0.83 -23.81
CA GLU A 203 7.84 -0.13 -23.91
C GLU A 203 8.01 1.39 -24.00
N ALA A 204 8.87 2.01 -23.16
CA ALA A 204 9.12 3.45 -23.22
C ALA A 204 9.64 3.88 -24.60
N GLU A 205 10.58 3.11 -25.16
CA GLU A 205 11.07 3.31 -26.52
C GLU A 205 9.99 3.03 -27.59
N ARG A 206 9.11 2.03 -27.41
CA ARG A 206 7.98 1.77 -28.32
C ARG A 206 7.06 2.99 -28.37
N ARG A 207 6.71 3.53 -27.20
CA ARG A 207 5.91 4.75 -27.04
C ARG A 207 6.53 5.95 -27.77
N LEU A 208 7.82 6.17 -27.57
CA LEU A 208 8.56 7.26 -28.22
C LEU A 208 8.59 7.10 -29.75
N ARG A 209 8.97 5.92 -30.26
CA ARG A 209 9.03 5.63 -31.70
C ARG A 209 7.67 5.78 -32.39
N GLU A 210 6.60 5.33 -31.77
CA GLU A 210 5.24 5.50 -32.31
C GLU A 210 4.76 6.95 -32.25
N THR A 211 5.13 7.71 -31.22
CA THR A 211 4.88 9.16 -31.15
C THR A 211 5.63 9.91 -32.26
N GLU A 212 6.89 9.54 -32.51
CA GLU A 212 7.68 10.07 -33.63
C GLU A 212 7.06 9.72 -34.98
N ARG A 213 6.61 8.47 -35.17
CA ARG A 213 5.90 8.01 -36.38
C ARG A 213 4.65 8.85 -36.65
N LEU A 214 3.87 9.17 -35.61
CA LEU A 214 2.68 10.02 -35.73
C LEU A 214 3.06 11.46 -36.08
N LEU A 215 4.02 12.06 -35.39
CA LEU A 215 4.48 13.44 -35.64
C LEU A 215 5.09 13.62 -37.04
N ARG A 216 5.68 12.54 -37.60
CA ARG A 216 6.26 12.51 -38.95
C ARG A 216 5.24 12.50 -40.10
N ARG A 217 3.94 12.38 -39.80
CA ARG A 217 2.88 12.46 -40.83
C ARG A 217 2.65 13.90 -41.28
N ASP A 218 2.36 14.09 -42.55
CA ASP A 218 2.07 15.42 -43.12
C ASP A 218 0.77 16.02 -42.56
N ASP A 219 -0.19 15.19 -42.12
CA ASP A 219 -1.50 15.58 -41.59
C ASP A 219 -1.59 15.68 -40.05
N VAL A 220 -0.47 15.52 -39.34
CA VAL A 220 -0.41 15.60 -37.86
C VAL A 220 0.52 16.73 -37.42
N ASP A 221 -0.03 17.86 -37.01
CA ASP A 221 0.76 19.04 -36.63
C ASP A 221 1.03 19.14 -35.12
N TYR A 222 0.35 18.36 -34.28
CA TYR A 222 0.43 18.47 -32.83
C TYR A 222 0.35 17.09 -32.16
N VAL A 223 1.33 16.76 -31.32
CA VAL A 223 1.31 15.58 -30.43
C VAL A 223 1.44 15.96 -28.95
N SER A 224 0.80 15.18 -28.08
CA SER A 224 1.08 15.20 -26.63
C SER A 224 1.84 13.93 -26.22
N VAL A 225 2.79 14.08 -25.30
CA VAL A 225 3.58 12.98 -24.73
C VAL A 225 3.88 13.26 -23.25
N LYS A 226 3.99 12.22 -22.43
CA LYS A 226 4.36 12.34 -21.01
C LYS A 226 5.85 12.05 -20.85
N VAL A 227 6.52 12.74 -19.93
CA VAL A 227 7.93 12.46 -19.61
C VAL A 227 8.11 11.04 -19.09
N SER A 228 7.28 10.61 -18.14
CA SER A 228 7.29 9.27 -17.54
C SER A 228 7.14 8.14 -18.57
N ALA A 229 6.35 8.37 -19.64
CA ALA A 229 6.15 7.41 -20.72
C ALA A 229 7.35 7.25 -21.68
N VAL A 230 8.38 8.10 -21.54
CA VAL A 230 9.60 8.10 -22.37
C VAL A 230 10.86 7.86 -21.54
N SER A 231 10.91 8.35 -20.30
CA SER A 231 11.99 8.06 -19.35
C SER A 231 11.99 6.59 -18.94
N GLY A 232 10.82 5.94 -18.91
CA GLY A 232 10.65 4.62 -18.29
C GLY A 232 10.64 4.68 -16.76
N PRO A 233 10.50 3.51 -16.10
CA PRO A 233 10.63 3.39 -14.65
C PRO A 233 12.04 3.76 -14.17
N HIS A 234 12.15 4.41 -13.03
CA HIS A 234 13.41 4.92 -12.50
C HIS A 234 13.41 4.96 -10.96
N ALA A 235 14.59 5.11 -10.36
CA ALA A 235 14.71 5.25 -8.90
C ALA A 235 14.13 6.60 -8.44
N PRO A 236 13.30 6.65 -7.37
CA PRO A 236 12.56 7.86 -6.98
C PRO A 236 13.45 9.01 -6.46
N TRP A 237 14.73 8.73 -6.19
CA TRP A 237 15.72 9.71 -5.77
C TRP A 237 16.50 10.34 -6.94
N SER A 238 16.52 9.68 -8.11
CA SER A 238 17.39 9.98 -9.26
C SER A 238 16.89 11.09 -10.20
N PHE A 239 16.40 12.20 -9.63
CA PHE A 239 15.69 13.23 -10.39
C PHE A 239 16.48 13.84 -11.55
N ASP A 240 17.75 14.22 -11.36
CA ASP A 240 18.51 14.89 -12.43
C ASP A 240 18.95 13.91 -13.52
N GLU A 241 19.23 12.68 -13.13
CA GLU A 241 19.66 11.59 -13.98
C GLU A 241 18.51 11.11 -14.89
N VAL A 242 17.28 11.16 -14.36
CA VAL A 242 16.02 10.94 -15.09
C VAL A 242 15.70 12.11 -16.01
N VAL A 243 15.87 13.36 -15.54
CA VAL A 243 15.76 14.55 -16.39
C VAL A 243 16.72 14.43 -17.59
N ASP A 244 17.99 14.12 -17.36
CA ASP A 244 18.98 14.01 -18.44
C ASP A 244 18.69 12.85 -19.40
N THR A 245 18.17 11.73 -18.88
CA THR A 245 17.71 10.61 -19.71
C THR A 245 16.50 10.98 -20.56
N ALA A 246 15.51 11.68 -19.99
CA ALA A 246 14.35 12.15 -20.72
C ALA A 246 14.72 13.22 -21.77
N VAL A 247 15.56 14.19 -21.43
CA VAL A 247 16.11 15.20 -22.37
C VAL A 247 16.80 14.51 -23.53
N ARG A 248 17.71 13.56 -23.25
CA ARG A 248 18.42 12.78 -24.27
C ARG A 248 17.48 11.97 -25.18
N ARG A 249 16.47 11.30 -24.62
CA ARG A 249 15.50 10.50 -25.39
C ARG A 249 14.55 11.37 -26.22
N LEU A 250 14.10 12.52 -25.70
CA LEU A 250 13.15 13.42 -26.38
C LEU A 250 13.80 14.36 -27.41
N THR A 251 15.09 14.72 -27.26
CA THR A 251 15.76 15.69 -28.13
C THR A 251 15.57 15.39 -29.64
N PRO A 252 15.74 14.15 -30.15
CA PRO A 252 15.53 13.84 -31.57
C PRO A 252 14.11 14.15 -32.09
N LEU A 253 13.08 13.98 -31.24
CA LEU A 253 11.70 14.30 -31.58
C LEU A 253 11.51 15.83 -31.73
N TYR A 254 12.13 16.61 -30.85
CA TYR A 254 12.10 18.08 -30.90
C TYR A 254 12.96 18.63 -32.06
N GLU A 255 14.10 18.02 -32.36
CA GLU A 255 14.92 18.38 -33.53
C GLU A 255 14.19 18.11 -34.85
N TYR A 256 13.44 17.00 -34.92
CA TYR A 256 12.52 16.78 -36.04
C TYR A 256 11.45 17.88 -36.11
N ALA A 257 10.79 18.22 -35.00
CA ALA A 257 9.77 19.26 -34.99
C ALA A 257 10.31 20.65 -35.40
N ALA A 258 11.54 20.98 -35.04
CA ALA A 258 12.21 22.23 -35.40
C ALA A 258 12.68 22.29 -36.88
N SER A 259 12.88 21.14 -37.53
CA SER A 259 13.38 21.02 -38.90
C SER A 259 12.35 20.51 -39.91
N ALA A 260 11.14 20.19 -39.47
CA ALA A 260 10.06 19.68 -40.30
C ALA A 260 9.62 20.68 -41.39
N PRO A 261 9.19 20.20 -42.57
CA PRO A 261 8.73 21.06 -43.66
C PRO A 261 7.38 21.73 -43.38
N THR A 262 6.58 21.15 -42.49
CA THR A 262 5.34 21.71 -41.95
C THR A 262 5.52 22.02 -40.45
N PRO A 263 4.90 23.09 -39.90
CA PRO A 263 5.05 23.42 -38.48
C PRO A 263 4.54 22.29 -37.58
N LYS A 264 5.44 21.74 -36.74
CA LYS A 264 5.10 20.69 -35.77
C LYS A 264 5.15 21.21 -34.34
N PHE A 265 4.27 20.68 -33.51
CA PHE A 265 4.12 21.06 -32.11
C PHE A 265 4.18 19.83 -31.20
N ILE A 266 4.94 19.93 -30.12
CA ILE A 266 5.03 18.90 -29.08
C ILE A 266 4.58 19.49 -27.75
N ASN A 267 3.66 18.82 -27.07
CA ASN A 267 3.22 19.18 -25.73
C ASN A 267 3.64 18.12 -24.70
N LEU A 268 4.23 18.55 -23.59
CA LEU A 268 4.46 17.67 -22.44
C LEU A 268 3.23 17.66 -21.52
N ASP A 269 2.58 16.50 -21.45
CA ASP A 269 1.47 16.22 -20.56
C ASP A 269 1.95 15.79 -19.17
N MET A 270 1.15 16.07 -18.14
CA MET A 270 1.46 15.87 -16.72
C MET A 270 0.28 15.19 -16.03
N GLU A 271 0.55 14.18 -15.18
CA GLU A 271 -0.50 13.43 -14.47
C GLU A 271 -0.34 13.51 -12.95
N GLU A 272 0.77 13.03 -12.41
CA GLU A 272 1.00 12.90 -10.96
C GLU A 272 1.75 14.12 -10.40
N TYR A 273 1.60 14.43 -9.10
CA TYR A 273 2.30 15.58 -8.50
C TYR A 273 3.84 15.51 -8.65
N LYS A 274 4.42 14.31 -8.55
CA LYS A 274 5.86 14.07 -8.75
C LYS A 274 6.35 14.44 -10.16
N ASP A 275 5.45 14.50 -11.15
CA ASP A 275 5.79 14.87 -12.53
C ASP A 275 5.99 16.38 -12.69
N LEU A 276 5.56 17.23 -11.74
CA LEU A 276 5.53 18.69 -11.90
C LEU A 276 6.92 19.30 -12.17
N ASP A 277 7.82 19.19 -11.20
CA ASP A 277 9.18 19.73 -11.37
C ASP A 277 9.98 18.94 -12.42
N LEU A 278 9.72 17.63 -12.57
CA LEU A 278 10.35 16.78 -13.58
C LEU A 278 10.02 17.28 -15.00
N THR A 279 8.74 17.53 -15.27
CA THR A 279 8.28 17.98 -16.59
C THR A 279 8.78 19.40 -16.89
N ILE A 280 8.79 20.30 -15.90
CA ILE A 280 9.37 21.64 -16.05
C ILE A 280 10.88 21.57 -16.34
N ALA A 281 11.64 20.74 -15.62
CA ALA A 281 13.08 20.59 -15.81
C ALA A 281 13.42 20.02 -17.20
N VAL A 282 12.73 18.95 -17.63
CA VAL A 282 12.91 18.36 -18.97
C VAL A 282 12.53 19.36 -20.07
N PHE A 283 11.38 20.03 -19.95
CA PHE A 283 10.91 21.00 -20.94
C PHE A 283 11.90 22.15 -21.15
N THR A 284 12.39 22.73 -20.06
CA THR A 284 13.33 23.86 -20.10
C THR A 284 14.71 23.43 -20.60
N ARG A 285 15.28 22.32 -20.09
CA ARG A 285 16.58 21.80 -20.57
C ARG A 285 16.55 21.40 -22.05
N ILE A 286 15.45 20.86 -22.58
CA ILE A 286 15.30 20.60 -24.02
C ILE A 286 15.33 21.92 -24.81
N LEU A 287 14.46 22.87 -24.45
CA LEU A 287 14.30 24.08 -25.23
C LEU A 287 15.51 25.02 -25.17
N ASP A 288 16.27 25.03 -24.06
CA ASP A 288 17.52 25.82 -23.94
C ASP A 288 18.65 25.35 -24.88
N GLN A 289 18.50 24.20 -25.57
CA GLN A 289 19.45 23.76 -26.58
C GLN A 289 19.47 24.73 -27.80
N PRO A 290 20.66 25.16 -28.28
CA PRO A 290 20.76 26.23 -29.29
C PRO A 290 20.00 25.97 -30.60
N GLN A 291 19.95 24.72 -31.05
CA GLN A 291 19.24 24.31 -32.28
C GLN A 291 17.71 24.30 -32.13
N LEU A 292 17.18 24.31 -30.89
CA LEU A 292 15.76 24.35 -30.56
C LEU A 292 15.26 25.75 -30.17
N ARG A 293 16.12 26.78 -30.26
CA ARG A 293 15.79 28.19 -29.92
C ARG A 293 14.59 28.74 -30.70
N GLY A 294 14.42 28.34 -31.97
CA GLY A 294 13.31 28.77 -32.82
C GLY A 294 12.00 27.98 -32.63
N LEU A 295 12.01 26.90 -31.85
CA LEU A 295 10.83 26.04 -31.66
C LEU A 295 9.91 26.59 -30.56
N GLU A 296 8.62 26.73 -30.88
CA GLU A 296 7.53 26.90 -29.91
C GLU A 296 7.00 25.50 -29.55
N ALA A 297 6.93 25.18 -28.25
CA ALA A 297 6.44 23.90 -27.74
C ALA A 297 5.60 24.13 -26.47
N GLY A 298 4.91 23.08 -26.00
CA GLY A 298 3.92 23.18 -24.92
C GLY A 298 4.22 22.36 -23.67
N ILE A 299 3.67 22.80 -22.54
CA ILE A 299 3.70 22.12 -21.24
C ILE A 299 2.34 22.27 -20.53
N VAL A 300 1.90 21.24 -19.81
CA VAL A 300 0.68 21.28 -18.98
C VAL A 300 0.96 21.84 -17.58
N LEU A 301 0.01 22.64 -17.06
CA LEU A 301 -0.11 22.97 -15.64
C LEU A 301 -1.51 22.64 -15.12
N GLN A 302 -1.62 22.09 -13.91
CA GLN A 302 -2.85 21.56 -13.32
C GLN A 302 -3.34 22.41 -12.14
N ALA A 303 -4.33 23.28 -12.35
CA ALA A 303 -4.78 24.27 -11.35
C ALA A 303 -5.31 23.72 -10.00
N TYR A 304 -5.58 22.42 -9.90
CA TYR A 304 -5.92 21.74 -8.65
C TYR A 304 -4.74 21.69 -7.65
N LEU A 305 -3.50 22.00 -8.07
CA LEU A 305 -2.35 22.14 -7.18
C LEU A 305 -2.22 23.61 -6.73
N PRO A 306 -2.05 23.91 -5.43
CA PRO A 306 -1.89 25.28 -4.93
C PRO A 306 -0.73 26.05 -5.58
N ASP A 307 0.40 25.37 -5.78
CA ASP A 307 1.65 25.90 -6.32
C ASP A 307 1.63 26.15 -7.84
N THR A 308 0.53 25.85 -8.55
CA THR A 308 0.37 26.09 -9.99
C THR A 308 0.73 27.51 -10.41
N LEU A 309 0.35 28.52 -9.60
CA LEU A 309 0.69 29.92 -9.91
C LEU A 309 2.20 30.17 -9.81
N ALA A 310 2.87 29.59 -8.81
CA ALA A 310 4.32 29.68 -8.69
C ALA A 310 5.01 28.98 -9.88
N ALA A 311 4.52 27.81 -10.30
CA ALA A 311 5.03 27.12 -11.50
C ALA A 311 4.84 27.95 -12.78
N MET A 312 3.66 28.58 -12.96
CA MET A 312 3.39 29.52 -14.07
C MET A 312 4.36 30.72 -14.04
N GLN A 313 4.61 31.30 -12.86
CA GLN A 313 5.56 32.41 -12.70
C GLN A 313 6.99 31.99 -13.09
N ARG A 314 7.48 30.85 -12.57
CA ARG A 314 8.81 30.28 -12.93
C ARG A 314 8.95 30.08 -14.44
N LEU A 315 7.94 29.49 -15.08
CA LEU A 315 7.92 29.25 -16.53
C LEU A 315 7.91 30.55 -17.34
N GLN A 316 7.12 31.56 -16.94
CA GLN A 316 7.10 32.86 -17.60
C GLN A 316 8.41 33.65 -17.46
N GLU A 317 9.09 33.56 -16.32
CA GLU A 317 10.39 34.22 -16.10
C GLU A 317 11.52 33.57 -16.91
N TRP A 318 11.50 32.24 -17.06
CA TRP A 318 12.39 31.54 -17.99
C TRP A 318 12.04 31.86 -19.46
N ALA A 319 10.76 31.81 -19.84
CA ALA A 319 10.32 32.07 -21.21
C ALA A 319 10.57 33.52 -21.66
N THR A 320 10.46 34.50 -20.75
CA THR A 320 10.82 35.90 -21.03
C THR A 320 12.30 36.00 -21.40
N ARG A 321 13.21 35.40 -20.62
CA ARG A 321 14.65 35.39 -20.95
C ARG A 321 14.95 34.70 -22.29
N ARG A 322 14.23 33.62 -22.60
CA ARG A 322 14.31 32.93 -23.91
C ARG A 322 13.88 33.86 -25.06
N VAL A 323 12.77 34.58 -24.92
CA VAL A 323 12.27 35.51 -25.95
C VAL A 323 13.14 36.77 -26.07
N GLU A 324 13.64 37.32 -24.96
CA GLU A 324 14.59 38.44 -24.95
C GLU A 324 15.93 38.08 -25.60
N ALA A 325 16.38 36.83 -25.46
CA ALA A 325 17.50 36.32 -26.24
C ALA A 325 17.17 36.20 -27.74
N GLY A 326 15.90 36.18 -28.15
CA GLY A 326 15.47 35.95 -29.53
C GLY A 326 15.19 34.49 -29.86
N GLY A 327 14.73 33.70 -28.88
CA GLY A 327 14.05 32.43 -29.11
C GLY A 327 12.53 32.60 -29.22
N SER A 328 11.85 31.53 -29.61
CA SER A 328 10.39 31.49 -29.67
C SER A 328 9.77 31.40 -28.28
N ARG A 329 8.56 31.95 -28.14
CA ARG A 329 7.71 31.76 -26.95
C ARG A 329 7.37 30.27 -26.74
N ILE A 330 6.79 29.95 -25.59
CA ILE A 330 6.22 28.63 -25.31
C ILE A 330 4.70 28.68 -25.22
N LYS A 331 4.03 27.53 -25.18
CA LYS A 331 2.62 27.40 -24.78
C LYS A 331 2.53 26.80 -23.38
N VAL A 332 1.62 27.30 -22.54
CA VAL A 332 1.22 26.62 -21.31
C VAL A 332 -0.24 26.20 -21.43
N ARG A 333 -0.53 24.90 -21.39
CA ARG A 333 -1.89 24.35 -21.35
C ARG A 333 -2.35 24.30 -19.90
N LEU A 334 -3.29 25.16 -19.52
CA LEU A 334 -3.89 25.17 -18.19
C LEU A 334 -5.10 24.24 -18.14
N VAL A 335 -4.96 23.14 -17.41
CA VAL A 335 -6.05 22.21 -17.06
C VAL A 335 -6.45 22.40 -15.60
N LYS A 336 -7.56 21.81 -15.16
CA LYS A 336 -7.85 21.71 -13.71
C LYS A 336 -7.00 20.64 -13.05
N GLY A 337 -7.00 19.43 -13.59
CA GLY A 337 -6.30 18.27 -13.03
C GLY A 337 -7.13 17.01 -13.27
N ALA A 338 -6.49 15.85 -13.27
CA ALA A 338 -7.11 14.58 -13.65
C ALA A 338 -6.85 13.44 -12.66
N ASN A 339 -5.83 13.57 -11.81
CA ASN A 339 -5.32 12.45 -11.00
C ASN A 339 -5.85 12.46 -9.55
N LEU A 340 -6.85 13.27 -9.21
CA LEU A 340 -7.30 13.53 -7.84
C LEU A 340 -7.54 12.24 -7.03
N SER A 341 -8.19 11.23 -7.62
CA SER A 341 -8.46 9.96 -6.95
C SER A 341 -7.18 9.22 -6.55
N MET A 342 -6.11 9.28 -7.35
CA MET A 342 -4.81 8.70 -7.00
C MET A 342 -4.00 9.60 -6.05
N GLU A 343 -4.06 10.93 -6.18
CA GLU A 343 -3.42 11.84 -5.22
C GLU A 343 -3.99 11.66 -3.79
N LEU A 344 -5.28 11.31 -3.67
CA LEU A 344 -5.91 10.89 -2.41
C LEU A 344 -5.38 9.54 -1.89
N VAL A 345 -5.11 8.57 -2.77
CA VAL A 345 -4.46 7.30 -2.40
C VAL A 345 -3.05 7.55 -1.90
N GLU A 346 -2.22 8.28 -2.64
CA GLU A 346 -0.84 8.60 -2.27
C GLU A 346 -0.78 9.31 -0.90
N ALA A 347 -1.66 10.29 -0.67
CA ALA A 347 -1.78 10.98 0.61
C ALA A 347 -2.15 10.03 1.76
N ALA A 348 -3.15 9.15 1.57
CA ALA A 348 -3.62 8.23 2.62
C ALA A 348 -2.62 7.08 2.90
N VAL A 349 -1.99 6.52 1.87
CA VAL A 349 -1.01 5.44 1.98
C VAL A 349 0.24 5.94 2.71
N HIS A 350 0.84 7.05 2.28
CA HIS A 350 2.08 7.58 2.85
C HIS A 350 1.89 8.51 4.06
N GLN A 351 0.64 8.83 4.43
CA GLN A 351 0.29 9.87 5.43
C GLN A 351 0.88 11.26 5.10
N TRP A 352 1.01 11.55 3.82
CA TRP A 352 1.41 12.87 3.34
C TRP A 352 0.22 13.83 3.26
N PRO A 353 0.43 15.15 3.37
CA PRO A 353 -0.58 16.14 3.00
C PRO A 353 -1.03 15.93 1.54
N LEU A 354 -2.33 16.07 1.30
CA LEU A 354 -2.90 16.05 -0.04
C LEU A 354 -2.28 17.18 -0.88
N THR A 355 -1.76 16.83 -2.06
CA THR A 355 -1.08 17.74 -2.99
C THR A 355 -2.04 18.77 -3.57
N THR A 356 -3.29 18.37 -3.81
CA THR A 356 -4.34 19.20 -4.39
C THR A 356 -5.03 20.07 -3.35
N TRP A 357 -5.78 21.06 -3.81
CA TRP A 357 -6.80 21.73 -3.01
C TRP A 357 -7.79 20.73 -2.41
N ASP A 358 -8.30 21.07 -1.22
CA ASP A 358 -9.30 20.30 -0.45
C ASP A 358 -10.69 20.24 -1.10
N SER A 359 -10.94 21.14 -2.07
CA SER A 359 -12.27 21.41 -2.60
C SER A 359 -12.20 21.86 -4.05
N LYS A 360 -13.25 21.50 -4.81
CA LYS A 360 -13.39 21.98 -6.18
C LYS A 360 -13.51 23.51 -6.25
N GLY A 361 -14.15 24.14 -5.27
CA GLY A 361 -14.26 25.61 -5.22
C GLY A 361 -12.90 26.31 -5.18
N ALA A 362 -11.96 25.81 -4.39
CA ALA A 362 -10.60 26.32 -4.33
C ALA A 362 -9.81 26.03 -5.63
N THR A 363 -9.97 24.85 -6.23
CA THR A 363 -9.42 24.54 -7.58
C THR A 363 -9.93 25.51 -8.64
N ASP A 364 -11.24 25.78 -8.66
CA ASP A 364 -11.87 26.68 -9.62
C ASP A 364 -11.42 28.14 -9.42
N ALA A 365 -11.19 28.57 -8.17
CA ALA A 365 -10.62 29.87 -7.84
C ALA A 365 -9.14 29.96 -8.27
N ASN A 366 -8.35 28.92 -8.04
CA ASN A 366 -6.94 28.88 -8.42
C ASN A 366 -6.75 28.88 -9.95
N TYR A 367 -7.64 28.21 -10.69
CA TYR A 367 -7.69 28.31 -12.16
C TYR A 367 -7.84 29.77 -12.59
N LYS A 368 -8.79 30.50 -11.99
CA LYS A 368 -9.05 31.93 -12.28
C LYS A 368 -7.90 32.84 -11.84
N ARG A 369 -7.22 32.52 -10.73
CA ARG A 369 -5.99 33.20 -10.28
C ARG A 369 -4.87 33.09 -11.33
N VAL A 370 -4.67 31.90 -11.90
CA VAL A 370 -3.68 31.68 -12.95
C VAL A 370 -4.08 32.37 -14.26
N LEU A 371 -5.37 32.37 -14.63
CA LEU A 371 -5.86 33.17 -15.77
C LEU A 371 -5.59 34.66 -15.61
N ASP A 372 -5.90 35.23 -14.43
CA ASP A 372 -5.69 36.66 -14.16
C ASP A 372 -4.22 37.07 -14.31
N TRP A 373 -3.32 36.23 -13.79
CA TRP A 373 -1.88 36.45 -13.88
C TRP A 373 -1.37 36.30 -15.32
N ALA A 374 -1.75 35.22 -16.00
CA ALA A 374 -1.18 34.83 -17.27
C ALA A 374 -1.67 35.67 -18.46
N LEU A 375 -2.95 36.03 -18.48
CA LEU A 375 -3.57 36.82 -19.55
C LEU A 375 -3.29 38.31 -19.39
N ARG A 376 -2.02 38.72 -19.27
CA ARG A 376 -1.61 40.14 -19.22
C ARG A 376 -0.67 40.44 -20.41
N PRO A 377 -0.79 41.58 -21.13
CA PRO A 377 -0.02 41.85 -22.35
C PRO A 377 1.50 41.80 -22.21
N GLU A 378 2.03 42.01 -21.00
CA GLU A 378 3.46 41.93 -20.70
C GLU A 378 3.92 40.47 -20.56
N ARG A 379 3.00 39.56 -20.22
CA ARG A 379 3.25 38.13 -19.97
C ARG A 379 3.01 37.27 -21.23
N THR A 380 1.98 37.58 -22.03
CA THR A 380 1.65 36.81 -23.24
C THR A 380 2.66 36.98 -24.39
N ARG A 381 3.53 37.99 -24.31
CA ARG A 381 4.74 38.10 -25.15
C ARG A 381 5.66 36.88 -25.03
N SER A 382 5.69 36.27 -23.85
CA SER A 382 6.58 35.15 -23.52
C SER A 382 5.88 33.79 -23.56
N ILE A 383 4.53 33.77 -23.45
CA ILE A 383 3.73 32.54 -23.47
C ILE A 383 2.44 32.68 -24.29
N ARG A 384 2.04 31.60 -24.95
CA ARG A 384 0.66 31.36 -25.42
C ARG A 384 -0.09 30.57 -24.34
N LEU A 385 -1.35 30.87 -24.06
CA LEU A 385 -2.15 30.17 -23.04
C LEU A 385 -3.17 29.21 -23.69
N GLY A 386 -3.06 27.92 -23.40
CA GLY A 386 -4.06 26.91 -23.74
C GLY A 386 -5.13 26.81 -22.65
N ILE A 387 -6.37 27.16 -22.97
CA ILE A 387 -7.52 27.07 -22.04
C ILE A 387 -8.18 25.71 -22.25
N ALA A 388 -7.83 24.73 -21.42
CA ALA A 388 -8.26 23.35 -21.59
C ALA A 388 -9.36 22.92 -20.61
N GLY A 389 -10.54 22.57 -21.13
CA GLY A 389 -11.65 22.05 -20.34
C GLY A 389 -13.02 22.21 -21.01
N HIS A 390 -14.08 21.83 -20.29
CA HIS A 390 -15.47 21.91 -20.77
C HIS A 390 -16.37 22.86 -19.95
N ASN A 391 -15.84 23.54 -18.93
CA ASN A 391 -16.64 24.51 -18.18
C ASN A 391 -16.85 25.77 -19.01
N LEU A 392 -18.07 25.94 -19.53
CA LEU A 392 -18.44 27.05 -20.39
C LEU A 392 -18.24 28.42 -19.71
N PHE A 393 -18.43 28.53 -18.39
CA PHE A 393 -18.17 29.78 -17.67
C PHE A 393 -16.68 30.14 -17.61
N ASP A 394 -15.81 29.15 -17.44
CA ASP A 394 -14.35 29.38 -17.44
C ASP A 394 -13.85 29.75 -18.85
N ILE A 395 -14.40 29.11 -19.89
CA ILE A 395 -14.10 29.41 -21.30
C ILE A 395 -14.59 30.82 -21.68
N ALA A 396 -15.86 31.14 -21.39
CA ALA A 396 -16.46 32.45 -21.64
C ALA A 396 -15.68 33.56 -20.93
N PHE A 397 -15.31 33.34 -19.66
CA PHE A 397 -14.52 34.30 -18.89
C PHE A 397 -13.12 34.50 -19.47
N ALA A 398 -12.40 33.43 -19.82
CA ALA A 398 -11.08 33.54 -20.43
C ALA A 398 -11.12 34.26 -21.80
N HIS A 399 -12.15 34.01 -22.61
CA HIS A 399 -12.37 34.69 -23.89
C HIS A 399 -12.64 36.19 -23.73
N LEU A 400 -13.58 36.57 -22.84
CA LEU A 400 -13.90 37.97 -22.59
C LEU A 400 -12.74 38.72 -21.92
N LEU A 401 -12.01 38.06 -21.01
CA LEU A 401 -10.83 38.63 -20.35
C LEU A 401 -9.67 38.84 -21.35
N SER A 402 -9.46 37.92 -22.30
CA SER A 402 -8.43 38.08 -23.34
C SER A 402 -8.77 39.21 -24.30
N GLN A 403 -10.05 39.38 -24.67
CA GLN A 403 -10.54 40.52 -25.46
C GLN A 403 -10.37 41.85 -24.73
N GLN A 404 -10.80 41.95 -23.46
CA GLN A 404 -10.67 43.18 -22.66
C GLN A 404 -9.20 43.63 -22.55
N ARG A 405 -8.28 42.68 -22.49
CA ARG A 405 -6.84 42.94 -22.34
C ARG A 405 -6.09 42.98 -23.68
N GLY A 406 -6.75 42.74 -24.81
CA GLY A 406 -6.14 42.79 -26.15
C GLY A 406 -5.13 41.67 -26.43
N VAL A 407 -5.30 40.50 -25.81
CA VAL A 407 -4.41 39.33 -25.91
C VAL A 407 -5.09 38.10 -26.52
N GLN A 408 -6.21 38.28 -27.23
CA GLN A 408 -7.00 37.16 -27.77
C GLN A 408 -6.22 36.26 -28.77
N GLU A 409 -5.25 36.82 -29.50
CA GLU A 409 -4.36 36.06 -30.42
C GLU A 409 -3.31 35.19 -29.69
N ASP A 410 -3.15 35.41 -28.38
CA ASP A 410 -2.22 34.65 -27.52
C ASP A 410 -2.91 33.50 -26.77
N VAL A 411 -4.20 33.25 -27.05
CA VAL A 411 -5.03 32.22 -26.40
C VAL A 411 -5.47 31.18 -27.41
N GLU A 412 -5.43 29.91 -27.01
CA GLU A 412 -6.00 28.79 -27.78
C GLU A 412 -6.94 27.98 -26.87
N PHE A 413 -8.13 27.63 -27.36
CA PHE A 413 -9.13 26.91 -26.58
C PHE A 413 -9.11 25.41 -26.90
N GLU A 414 -9.14 24.57 -25.87
CA GLU A 414 -8.93 23.12 -26.00
C GLU A 414 -10.02 22.31 -25.33
N MET A 415 -10.56 21.30 -26.03
CA MET A 415 -11.67 20.47 -25.58
C MET A 415 -11.43 19.00 -25.96
N LEU A 416 -12.05 18.06 -25.25
CA LEU A 416 -12.04 16.64 -25.61
C LEU A 416 -12.99 16.38 -26.79
N ILE A 417 -12.57 15.51 -27.70
CA ILE A 417 -13.42 14.95 -28.75
C ILE A 417 -14.65 14.23 -28.17
N GLY A 418 -15.81 14.36 -28.83
CA GLY A 418 -17.01 13.55 -28.58
C GLY A 418 -17.78 13.78 -27.27
N MET A 419 -17.21 14.46 -26.26
CA MET A 419 -17.86 14.63 -24.95
C MET A 419 -18.93 15.73 -24.88
N ALA A 420 -18.84 16.77 -25.72
CA ALA A 420 -19.78 17.90 -25.70
C ALA A 420 -19.84 18.58 -27.08
N ALA A 421 -20.12 17.80 -28.13
CA ALA A 421 -19.93 18.22 -29.53
C ALA A 421 -20.76 19.46 -29.91
N GLN A 422 -22.00 19.56 -29.44
CA GLN A 422 -22.87 20.73 -29.68
C GLN A 422 -22.25 21.99 -29.06
N GLN A 423 -21.87 21.91 -27.78
CA GLN A 423 -21.31 23.04 -27.02
C GLN A 423 -19.95 23.45 -27.57
N ALA A 424 -19.11 22.49 -27.98
CA ALA A 424 -17.85 22.75 -28.67
C ALA A 424 -18.06 23.52 -29.99
N GLU A 425 -19.06 23.14 -30.80
CA GLU A 425 -19.35 23.82 -32.06
C GLU A 425 -19.84 25.27 -31.87
N VAL A 426 -20.69 25.58 -30.87
CA VAL A 426 -21.04 26.99 -30.59
C VAL A 426 -19.90 27.79 -29.96
N VAL A 427 -19.10 27.21 -29.08
CA VAL A 427 -17.88 27.86 -28.57
C VAL A 427 -16.94 28.19 -29.73
N ARG A 428 -16.70 27.23 -30.64
CA ARG A 428 -15.85 27.39 -31.83
C ARG A 428 -16.28 28.60 -32.70
N ARG A 429 -17.58 28.87 -32.83
CA ARG A 429 -18.07 30.02 -33.62
C ARG A 429 -17.62 31.37 -33.06
N ASP A 430 -17.52 31.50 -31.74
CA ASP A 430 -17.11 32.74 -31.08
C ASP A 430 -15.58 32.80 -30.83
N VAL A 431 -14.91 31.67 -30.55
CA VAL A 431 -13.45 31.61 -30.33
C VAL A 431 -12.63 31.33 -31.60
N GLY A 432 -13.29 31.14 -32.75
CA GLY A 432 -12.69 30.90 -34.07
C GLY A 432 -12.36 29.44 -34.34
N ALA A 433 -11.47 28.84 -33.54
CA ALA A 433 -11.01 27.46 -33.70
C ALA A 433 -10.74 26.77 -32.36
N LEU A 434 -10.96 25.46 -32.31
CA LEU A 434 -10.62 24.63 -31.16
C LEU A 434 -9.46 23.70 -31.48
N LEU A 435 -8.63 23.42 -30.47
CA LEU A 435 -7.69 22.30 -30.47
C LEU A 435 -8.36 21.10 -29.77
N LEU A 436 -8.76 20.10 -30.56
CA LEU A 436 -9.44 18.92 -30.06
C LEU A 436 -8.43 17.87 -29.59
N TYR A 437 -8.46 17.55 -28.30
CA TYR A 437 -7.70 16.44 -27.75
C TYR A 437 -8.27 15.11 -28.28
N THR A 438 -7.43 14.40 -29.03
CA THR A 438 -7.82 13.25 -29.86
C THR A 438 -6.97 12.04 -29.43
N PRO A 439 -7.50 11.13 -28.59
CA PRO A 439 -6.79 9.93 -28.20
C PRO A 439 -6.74 8.94 -29.39
N VAL A 440 -5.54 8.49 -29.74
CA VAL A 440 -5.31 7.45 -30.76
C VAL A 440 -4.80 6.17 -30.10
N VAL A 441 -5.24 5.00 -30.57
CA VAL A 441 -4.75 3.70 -30.09
C VAL A 441 -4.62 2.70 -31.23
N ARG A 442 -3.70 1.74 -31.10
CA ARG A 442 -3.64 0.57 -32.00
C ARG A 442 -4.77 -0.43 -31.65
N PRO A 443 -5.40 -1.11 -32.62
CA PRO A 443 -6.52 -2.03 -32.36
C PRO A 443 -6.24 -3.17 -31.37
N GLU A 444 -4.97 -3.54 -31.26
CA GLU A 444 -4.45 -4.58 -30.37
C GLU A 444 -4.48 -4.15 -28.89
N GLU A 445 -4.37 -2.85 -28.62
CA GLU A 445 -4.32 -2.23 -27.28
C GLU A 445 -5.63 -1.47 -26.94
N PHE A 446 -6.70 -1.81 -27.68
CA PHE A 446 -7.98 -1.09 -27.59
C PHE A 446 -8.61 -1.13 -26.19
N ASP A 447 -8.42 -2.22 -25.44
CA ASP A 447 -8.86 -2.35 -24.04
C ASP A 447 -8.25 -1.25 -23.15
N VAL A 448 -6.98 -0.91 -23.36
CA VAL A 448 -6.28 0.14 -22.60
C VAL A 448 -6.90 1.52 -22.86
N ALA A 449 -7.30 1.79 -24.10
CA ALA A 449 -8.00 3.02 -24.43
C ALA A 449 -9.41 3.08 -23.82
N ILE A 450 -10.09 1.95 -23.65
CA ILE A 450 -11.36 1.91 -22.90
C ILE A 450 -11.12 2.21 -21.42
N SER A 451 -10.09 1.65 -20.77
CA SER A 451 -9.75 2.00 -19.39
C SER A 451 -9.25 3.44 -19.20
N TYR A 452 -8.77 4.09 -20.27
CA TYR A 452 -8.56 5.54 -20.28
C TYR A 452 -9.90 6.30 -20.34
N LEU A 453 -10.81 5.92 -21.25
CA LEU A 453 -12.13 6.54 -21.33
C LEU A 453 -12.92 6.41 -20.02
N VAL A 454 -12.91 5.25 -19.38
CA VAL A 454 -13.62 5.03 -18.10
C VAL A 454 -13.17 6.03 -17.05
N ARG A 455 -11.85 6.20 -16.83
CA ARG A 455 -11.32 7.21 -15.90
C ARG A 455 -11.80 8.62 -16.26
N ARG A 456 -11.80 8.98 -17.56
CA ARG A 456 -12.34 10.26 -18.05
C ARG A 456 -13.85 10.42 -17.87
N LEU A 457 -14.60 9.33 -17.75
CA LEU A 457 -16.03 9.37 -17.41
C LEU A 457 -16.25 9.47 -15.91
N GLU A 458 -15.46 8.75 -15.11
CA GLU A 458 -15.47 8.82 -13.64
C GLU A 458 -15.13 10.22 -13.13
N GLU A 459 -14.05 10.83 -13.66
CA GLU A 459 -13.70 12.24 -13.43
C GLU A 459 -14.91 13.18 -13.62
N ASN A 460 -15.76 12.87 -14.61
CA ASN A 460 -16.91 13.66 -15.03
C ASN A 460 -18.26 13.26 -14.38
N ALA A 461 -18.30 12.16 -13.62
CA ALA A 461 -19.52 11.63 -12.99
C ALA A 461 -19.88 12.28 -11.65
N SER A 462 -18.93 12.94 -10.98
CA SER A 462 -19.21 13.66 -9.73
C SER A 462 -20.24 14.77 -9.94
N SER A 463 -21.22 14.91 -9.03
CA SER A 463 -22.23 15.99 -9.04
C SER A 463 -21.65 17.39 -8.77
N GLU A 464 -20.37 17.45 -8.37
CA GLU A 464 -19.58 18.67 -8.36
C GLU A 464 -18.96 18.99 -9.72
N ASN A 465 -18.80 18.02 -10.63
CA ASN A 465 -18.28 18.28 -11.97
C ASN A 465 -19.32 19.06 -12.82
N PHE A 466 -18.83 20.00 -13.62
CA PHE A 466 -19.63 20.75 -14.58
C PHE A 466 -20.22 19.84 -15.67
N MET A 467 -19.48 18.80 -16.07
CA MET A 467 -19.94 17.81 -17.06
C MET A 467 -21.18 17.03 -16.59
N SER A 468 -21.43 16.93 -15.28
CA SER A 468 -22.66 16.33 -14.74
C SER A 468 -23.92 17.18 -15.00
N ALA A 469 -23.76 18.44 -15.43
CA ALA A 469 -24.84 19.38 -15.67
C ALA A 469 -24.92 19.88 -17.12
N VAL A 470 -23.81 19.83 -17.88
CA VAL A 470 -23.68 20.50 -19.19
C VAL A 470 -24.80 20.18 -20.18
N PHE A 471 -25.25 18.93 -20.24
CA PHE A 471 -26.32 18.48 -21.14
C PHE A 471 -27.71 18.98 -20.75
N ASP A 472 -27.94 19.29 -19.47
CA ASP A 472 -29.24 19.71 -18.93
C ASP A 472 -29.33 21.24 -18.72
N LEU A 473 -28.31 22.01 -19.09
CA LEU A 473 -28.28 23.46 -18.87
C LEU A 473 -29.36 24.22 -19.65
N ALA A 474 -29.75 23.72 -20.83
CA ALA A 474 -30.79 24.33 -21.66
C ALA A 474 -32.19 24.12 -21.06
N ASP A 475 -32.46 22.93 -20.54
CA ASP A 475 -33.76 22.55 -20.00
C ASP A 475 -33.93 22.90 -18.50
N SER A 476 -32.83 23.11 -17.77
CA SER A 476 -32.84 23.33 -16.32
C SER A 476 -32.21 24.65 -15.91
N ARG A 477 -33.06 25.67 -15.79
CA ARG A 477 -32.68 26.99 -15.26
C ARG A 477 -32.01 26.90 -13.87
N PHE A 478 -32.44 25.95 -13.04
CA PHE A 478 -31.82 25.70 -11.72
C PHE A 478 -30.37 25.25 -11.83
N LEU A 479 -30.04 24.34 -12.77
CA LEU A 479 -28.66 23.89 -12.97
C LEU A 479 -27.80 25.02 -13.54
N PHE A 480 -28.33 25.80 -14.48
CA PHE A 480 -27.65 26.98 -15.01
C PHE A 480 -27.31 28.00 -13.92
N ASP A 481 -28.31 28.42 -13.13
CA ASP A 481 -28.09 29.41 -12.06
C ASP A 481 -27.18 28.85 -10.95
N ARG A 482 -27.19 27.53 -10.69
CA ARG A 482 -26.25 26.85 -9.78
C ARG A 482 -24.80 26.96 -10.25
N GLU A 483 -24.52 26.63 -11.52
CA GLU A 483 -23.16 26.72 -12.07
C GLU A 483 -22.69 28.17 -12.20
N LYS A 484 -23.59 29.11 -12.56
CA LYS A 484 -23.29 30.56 -12.54
C LYS A 484 -22.87 31.02 -11.15
N VAL A 485 -23.59 30.63 -10.09
CA VAL A 485 -23.24 30.97 -8.70
C VAL A 485 -21.93 30.31 -8.27
N ARG A 486 -21.65 29.06 -8.66
CA ARG A 486 -20.35 28.39 -8.42
C ARG A 486 -19.20 29.17 -9.06
N PHE A 487 -19.34 29.56 -10.32
CA PHE A 487 -18.37 30.39 -11.05
C PHE A 487 -18.14 31.76 -10.39
N GLN A 488 -19.20 32.48 -10.05
CA GLN A 488 -19.12 33.79 -9.39
C GLN A 488 -18.45 33.70 -8.00
N ARG A 489 -18.75 32.66 -7.22
CA ARG A 489 -18.08 32.41 -5.92
C ARG A 489 -16.59 32.11 -6.08
N ALA A 490 -16.23 31.33 -7.09
CA ALA A 490 -14.83 31.02 -7.38
C ALA A 490 -14.05 32.26 -7.84
N LEU A 491 -14.68 33.18 -8.60
CA LEU A 491 -14.07 34.49 -8.90
C LEU A 491 -13.93 35.35 -7.64
N ALA A 492 -14.95 35.40 -6.78
CA ALA A 492 -14.99 36.16 -5.53
C ALA A 492 -14.06 35.64 -4.42
N ALA A 493 -13.30 34.57 -4.69
CA ALA A 493 -12.33 33.96 -3.79
C ALA A 493 -10.87 34.11 -4.29
N VAL A 494 -10.65 34.84 -5.38
CA VAL A 494 -9.31 35.02 -5.95
C VAL A 494 -8.56 36.12 -5.21
N THR A 495 -7.31 35.86 -4.86
CA THR A 495 -6.42 36.81 -4.19
C THR A 495 -5.15 36.98 -5.01
N ASP A 496 -4.51 38.15 -4.89
CA ASP A 496 -3.17 38.43 -5.45
C ASP A 496 -2.05 37.61 -4.78
N GLU A 497 -2.35 36.85 -3.72
CA GLU A 497 -1.41 35.98 -3.03
C GLU A 497 -1.06 34.74 -3.87
N VAL A 498 0.23 34.39 -3.90
CA VAL A 498 0.72 33.13 -4.47
C VAL A 498 0.59 32.04 -3.41
N PRO A 499 -0.26 31.00 -3.61
CA PRO A 499 -0.40 29.94 -2.62
C PRO A 499 0.89 29.12 -2.49
N ALA A 500 1.20 28.71 -1.26
CA ALA A 500 2.26 27.74 -0.99
C ALA A 500 1.79 26.31 -1.34
N PRO A 501 2.68 25.38 -1.70
CA PRO A 501 2.34 23.97 -1.82
C PRO A 501 1.90 23.38 -0.47
N ASN A 502 1.01 22.38 -0.52
CA ASN A 502 0.56 21.68 0.69
C ASN A 502 1.64 20.75 1.27
N ARG A 503 2.55 20.24 0.43
CA ARG A 503 3.67 19.39 0.86
C ARG A 503 4.93 20.23 1.07
N THR A 504 5.48 20.17 2.28
CA THR A 504 6.55 21.08 2.77
C THR A 504 7.60 20.37 3.62
N GLN A 505 7.65 19.03 3.60
CA GLN A 505 8.61 18.23 4.36
C GLN A 505 10.05 18.55 3.90
N ASP A 506 10.94 18.77 4.87
CA ASP A 506 12.38 18.96 4.65
C ASP A 506 13.16 18.20 5.74
N ARG A 507 13.63 17.00 5.41
CA ARG A 507 14.41 16.14 6.32
C ARG A 507 15.73 16.76 6.76
N ALA A 508 16.25 17.77 6.06
CA ALA A 508 17.48 18.47 6.45
C ALA A 508 17.24 19.58 7.48
N ALA A 509 15.98 19.97 7.72
CA ALA A 509 15.58 21.03 8.64
C ALA A 509 14.71 20.52 9.82
N GLU A 510 14.56 19.20 9.98
CA GLU A 510 13.86 18.61 11.13
C GLU A 510 14.61 18.88 12.45
N THR A 511 13.83 19.08 13.52
CA THR A 511 14.28 19.35 14.89
C THR A 511 13.42 18.55 15.86
N GLU A 512 13.77 18.46 17.15
CA GLU A 512 12.90 17.80 18.17
C GLU A 512 11.45 18.33 18.20
N GLN A 513 11.19 19.54 17.67
CA GLN A 513 9.86 20.15 17.61
C GLN A 513 9.11 19.91 16.30
N SER A 514 9.80 19.50 15.23
CA SER A 514 9.24 19.35 13.88
C SER A 514 9.37 17.94 13.29
N VAL A 515 10.25 17.10 13.85
CA VAL A 515 10.34 15.67 13.54
C VAL A 515 9.05 14.95 13.94
N PHE A 516 8.68 13.90 13.21
CA PHE A 516 7.43 13.19 13.43
C PHE A 516 7.29 12.65 14.86
N ARG A 517 6.16 12.98 15.49
CA ARG A 517 5.70 12.41 16.75
C ARG A 517 4.16 12.36 16.72
N PRO A 518 3.52 11.23 17.06
CA PRO A 518 2.06 11.20 17.18
C PRO A 518 1.60 12.07 18.36
N GLU A 519 0.56 12.89 18.14
CA GLU A 519 0.00 13.77 19.18
C GLU A 519 -0.78 12.95 20.23
N ASP A 520 -1.71 12.11 19.77
CA ASP A 520 -2.53 11.19 20.58
C ASP A 520 -2.43 9.76 20.04
N GLY A 521 -2.17 8.78 20.92
CA GLY A 521 -2.11 7.36 20.58
C GLY A 521 -0.97 6.98 19.62
N PHE A 522 -1.29 6.19 18.59
CA PHE A 522 -0.36 5.75 17.55
C PHE A 522 -0.85 6.12 16.15
N ALA A 523 0.05 6.70 15.35
CA ALA A 523 -0.05 6.86 13.90
C ALA A 523 1.30 6.47 13.28
N ASN A 524 1.29 5.90 12.07
CA ASN A 524 2.52 5.56 11.36
C ASN A 524 3.30 6.82 10.94
N CYS A 525 4.63 6.76 11.01
CA CYS A 525 5.53 7.79 10.54
C CYS A 525 5.41 7.95 9.01
N PRO A 526 5.19 9.17 8.49
CA PRO A 526 5.26 9.42 7.06
C PRO A 526 6.69 9.20 6.54
N ASP A 527 6.80 8.53 5.40
CA ASP A 527 8.05 8.36 4.67
C ASP A 527 8.56 9.69 4.09
N THR A 528 9.79 9.69 3.59
CA THR A 528 10.41 10.86 2.97
C THR A 528 9.85 11.08 1.56
N ASP A 529 9.25 12.24 1.33
CA ASP A 529 8.66 12.60 0.04
C ASP A 529 9.75 13.06 -0.95
N THR A 530 10.09 12.20 -1.92
CA THR A 530 11.12 12.51 -2.94
C THR A 530 10.64 13.49 -4.01
N SER A 531 9.35 13.84 -4.08
CA SER A 531 8.86 14.92 -4.96
C SER A 531 9.38 16.30 -4.54
N LEU A 532 9.83 16.44 -3.28
CA LEU A 532 10.38 17.68 -2.73
C LEU A 532 11.90 17.78 -2.94
N ALA A 533 12.36 18.90 -3.51
CA ALA A 533 13.77 19.09 -3.89
C ALA A 533 14.75 19.03 -2.69
N ALA A 534 14.35 19.55 -1.52
CA ALA A 534 15.16 19.53 -0.30
C ALA A 534 15.48 18.10 0.15
N ASN A 535 14.50 17.19 0.06
CA ASN A 535 14.67 15.78 0.39
C ASN A 535 15.59 15.06 -0.61
N ARG A 536 15.50 15.36 -1.91
CA ARG A 536 16.42 14.79 -2.92
C ARG A 536 17.88 15.19 -2.67
N GLU A 537 18.10 16.45 -2.34
CA GLU A 537 19.43 16.99 -2.00
C GLU A 537 19.95 16.42 -0.66
N TRP A 538 19.08 16.19 0.31
CA TRP A 538 19.41 15.46 1.53
C TRP A 538 19.82 14.00 1.25
N GLY A 539 19.09 13.30 0.36
CA GLY A 539 19.43 11.94 -0.08
C GLY A 539 20.79 11.85 -0.77
N ARG A 540 21.10 12.79 -1.69
CA ARG A 540 22.43 12.85 -2.33
C ARG A 540 23.56 13.01 -1.33
N ARG A 541 23.43 13.96 -0.39
CA ARG A 541 24.44 14.18 0.67
C ARG A 541 24.64 12.97 1.57
N ILE A 542 23.67 12.06 1.70
CA ILE A 542 23.84 10.76 2.37
C ILE A 542 24.73 9.86 1.52
N LEU A 543 24.39 9.66 0.24
CA LEU A 543 25.15 8.79 -0.68
C LEU A 543 26.60 9.25 -0.88
N GLU A 544 26.88 10.56 -0.87
CA GLU A 544 28.24 11.11 -0.90
C GLU A 544 29.13 10.63 0.26
N ARG A 545 28.55 10.25 1.41
CA ARG A 545 29.28 9.78 2.60
C ARG A 545 29.43 8.27 2.65
N VAL A 546 28.55 7.52 1.98
CA VAL A 546 28.49 6.04 2.00
C VAL A 546 29.84 5.34 1.76
N PRO A 547 30.64 5.71 0.74
CA PRO A 547 31.91 5.03 0.45
C PRO A 547 33.00 5.20 1.52
N GLY A 548 32.87 6.20 2.39
CA GLY A 548 33.82 6.51 3.46
C GLY A 548 33.24 6.37 4.88
N SER A 549 32.01 5.88 5.01
CA SER A 549 31.32 5.85 6.31
C SER A 549 31.94 4.84 7.26
N SER A 550 32.34 5.31 8.45
CA SER A 550 32.83 4.51 9.58
C SER A 550 31.86 4.51 10.77
N LEU A 551 30.60 4.93 10.57
CA LEU A 551 29.58 4.98 11.62
C LEU A 551 29.47 3.63 12.34
N GLY A 552 29.32 3.65 13.66
CA GLY A 552 29.19 2.46 14.50
C GLY A 552 30.42 1.55 14.61
N GLN A 553 31.53 1.79 13.89
CA GLN A 553 32.69 0.90 13.91
C GLN A 553 33.38 0.86 15.28
N GLU A 554 33.74 2.02 15.84
CA GLU A 554 34.45 2.11 17.13
C GLU A 554 33.65 1.42 18.25
N LEU A 555 32.34 1.65 18.30
CA LEU A 555 31.45 1.04 19.29
C LEU A 555 31.34 -0.49 19.14
N ILE A 556 31.43 -1.03 17.92
CA ILE A 556 31.49 -2.48 17.70
C ILE A 556 32.81 -3.08 18.18
N GLU A 557 33.93 -2.37 17.99
CA GLU A 557 35.23 -2.78 18.53
C GLU A 557 35.23 -2.77 20.08
N GLU A 558 34.58 -1.80 20.71
CA GLU A 558 34.37 -1.74 22.18
C GLU A 558 33.40 -2.81 22.71
N SER A 559 32.35 -3.15 21.95
CA SER A 559 31.32 -4.14 22.34
C SER A 559 31.73 -5.61 22.13
N PHE A 560 32.95 -5.89 21.65
CA PHE A 560 33.39 -7.26 21.39
C PHE A 560 33.88 -7.96 22.66
N LEU A 561 33.15 -8.96 23.13
CA LEU A 561 33.53 -9.78 24.29
C LEU A 561 34.47 -10.90 23.83
N THR A 562 35.66 -10.92 24.43
CA THR A 562 36.80 -11.76 24.04
C THR A 562 37.03 -12.97 24.92
N ASP A 563 36.40 -13.02 26.10
CA ASP A 563 36.53 -14.13 27.06
C ASP A 563 35.22 -14.45 27.83
N GLU A 564 35.20 -15.61 28.50
CA GLU A 564 34.06 -16.12 29.25
C GLU A 564 33.66 -15.27 30.47
N GLU A 565 34.59 -14.46 31.01
CA GLU A 565 34.35 -13.62 32.18
C GLU A 565 33.63 -12.33 31.80
N GLN A 566 34.01 -11.73 30.67
CA GLN A 566 33.28 -10.62 30.05
C GLN A 566 31.83 -11.01 29.70
N VAL A 567 31.60 -12.20 29.12
CA VAL A 567 30.24 -12.72 28.86
C VAL A 567 29.44 -12.87 30.16
N ARG A 568 30.06 -13.38 31.22
CA ARG A 568 29.43 -13.55 32.54
C ARG A 568 29.11 -12.22 33.21
N GLU A 569 29.96 -11.21 33.07
CA GLU A 569 29.72 -9.86 33.58
C GLU A 569 28.56 -9.17 32.86
N ALA A 570 28.49 -9.28 31.52
CA ALA A 570 27.38 -8.75 30.72
C ALA A 570 26.03 -9.37 31.12
N LEU A 571 25.98 -10.70 31.28
CA LEU A 571 24.80 -11.43 31.78
C LEU A 571 24.38 -10.98 33.19
N ALA A 572 25.33 -10.92 34.13
CA ALA A 572 25.06 -10.51 35.50
C ALA A 572 24.59 -9.04 35.59
N THR A 573 25.10 -8.17 34.70
CA THR A 573 24.67 -6.77 34.58
C THR A 573 23.27 -6.67 33.99
N ALA A 574 22.98 -7.42 32.93
CA ALA A 574 21.66 -7.47 32.31
C ALA A 574 20.60 -7.92 33.33
N GLN A 575 20.85 -8.97 34.11
CA GLN A 575 19.89 -9.47 35.10
C GLN A 575 19.59 -8.45 36.21
N ARG A 576 20.60 -7.71 36.70
CA ARG A 576 20.38 -6.65 37.70
C ARG A 576 19.61 -5.46 37.11
N ALA A 577 19.95 -5.06 35.88
CA ALA A 577 19.28 -3.96 35.19
C ALA A 577 17.84 -4.32 34.80
N GLY A 578 17.58 -5.58 34.43
CA GLY A 578 16.28 -6.12 34.08
C GLY A 578 15.26 -5.94 35.19
N ARG A 579 15.60 -6.36 36.40
CA ARG A 579 14.77 -6.14 37.60
C ARG A 579 14.45 -4.65 37.81
N ALA A 580 15.47 -3.81 37.79
CA ALA A 580 15.33 -2.37 37.99
C ALA A 580 14.57 -1.65 36.84
N TRP A 581 14.53 -2.25 35.65
CA TRP A 581 13.78 -1.76 34.49
C TRP A 581 12.32 -2.23 34.52
N GLY A 582 12.08 -3.51 34.85
CA GLY A 582 10.74 -4.10 35.01
C GLY A 582 9.96 -3.54 36.20
N GLU A 583 10.64 -3.08 37.26
CA GLU A 583 10.02 -2.34 38.37
C GLU A 583 9.50 -0.94 37.97
N ARG A 584 9.96 -0.36 36.84
CA ARG A 584 9.45 0.94 36.38
C ARG A 584 8.03 0.80 35.81
N PRO A 585 7.09 1.70 36.14
CA PRO A 585 5.74 1.68 35.55
C PRO A 585 5.77 1.71 34.01
N ALA A 586 4.85 1.02 33.33
CA ALA A 586 4.81 1.00 31.87
C ALA A 586 4.77 2.40 31.24
N ALA A 587 4.08 3.36 31.85
CA ALA A 587 4.03 4.75 31.36
C ALA A 587 5.41 5.43 31.32
N GLU A 588 6.32 5.11 32.23
CA GLU A 588 7.69 5.63 32.22
C GLU A 588 8.53 4.97 31.13
N ARG A 589 8.41 3.64 30.97
CA ARG A 589 9.06 2.90 29.87
C ARG A 589 8.56 3.40 28.51
N ALA A 590 7.26 3.57 28.36
CA ALA A 590 6.59 4.07 27.16
C ALA A 590 6.98 5.53 26.82
N ALA A 591 7.21 6.39 27.82
CA ALA A 591 7.71 7.74 27.59
C ALA A 591 9.13 7.75 26.97
N ILE A 592 10.01 6.84 27.43
CA ILE A 592 11.35 6.65 26.84
C ILE A 592 11.23 6.10 25.41
N LEU A 593 10.38 5.09 25.18
CA LEU A 593 10.16 4.52 23.84
C LEU A 593 9.63 5.55 22.83
N ARG A 594 8.68 6.43 23.22
CA ARG A 594 8.26 7.55 22.35
C ARG A 594 9.40 8.53 22.05
N ARG A 595 10.33 8.74 23.00
CA ARG A 595 11.55 9.53 22.77
C ARG A 595 12.54 8.83 21.84
N VAL A 596 12.61 7.49 21.84
CA VAL A 596 13.37 6.73 20.84
C VAL A 596 12.86 7.03 19.43
N GLY A 597 11.53 7.06 19.21
CA GLY A 597 10.96 7.43 17.91
C GLY A 597 11.40 8.82 17.42
N VAL A 598 11.48 9.81 18.32
CA VAL A 598 11.99 11.16 18.02
C VAL A 598 13.47 11.13 17.63
N VAL A 599 14.32 10.43 18.40
CA VAL A 599 15.77 10.35 18.12
C VAL A 599 16.05 9.59 16.82
N LEU A 600 15.35 8.49 16.55
CA LEU A 600 15.45 7.75 15.28
C LEU A 600 15.06 8.62 14.07
N GLY A 601 14.05 9.47 14.21
CA GLY A 601 13.68 10.45 13.19
C GLY A 601 14.81 11.44 12.89
N LEU A 602 15.42 12.01 13.93
CA LEU A 602 16.56 12.93 13.78
C LEU A 602 17.82 12.24 13.21
N LYS A 603 18.04 10.96 13.58
CA LYS A 603 19.14 10.12 13.08
C LYS A 603 18.85 9.41 11.76
N ARG A 604 17.71 9.67 11.09
CA ARG A 604 17.31 9.02 9.84
C ARG A 604 18.40 9.08 8.76
N ALA A 605 19.15 10.19 8.67
CA ALA A 605 20.25 10.33 7.73
C ALA A 605 21.47 9.45 8.05
N GLU A 606 21.80 9.27 9.33
CA GLU A 606 22.89 8.40 9.80
C GLU A 606 22.53 6.92 9.59
N LEU A 607 21.28 6.56 9.91
CA LEU A 607 20.74 5.21 9.71
C LEU A 607 20.80 4.82 8.22
N LEU A 608 20.30 5.68 7.32
CA LEU A 608 20.37 5.44 5.88
C LEU A 608 21.81 5.31 5.35
N GLU A 609 22.74 6.12 5.86
CA GLU A 609 24.16 6.07 5.50
C GLU A 609 24.79 4.72 5.87
N VAL A 610 24.62 4.27 7.12
CA VAL A 610 25.21 3.00 7.57
C VAL A 610 24.53 1.80 6.90
N MET A 611 23.22 1.85 6.64
CA MET A 611 22.49 0.80 5.90
C MET A 611 22.96 0.66 4.45
N ALA A 612 23.23 1.77 3.77
CA ALA A 612 23.79 1.77 2.42
C ALA A 612 25.25 1.27 2.43
N SER A 613 26.07 1.75 3.36
CA SER A 613 27.51 1.42 3.47
C SER A 613 27.78 -0.02 3.90
N GLU A 614 26.98 -0.57 4.83
CA GLU A 614 27.19 -1.90 5.40
C GLU A 614 26.37 -2.97 4.68
N ALA A 615 25.05 -2.76 4.54
CA ALA A 615 24.12 -3.78 4.05
C ALA A 615 23.78 -3.64 2.54
N GLY A 616 24.38 -2.67 1.84
CA GLY A 616 24.11 -2.43 0.42
C GLY A 616 22.66 -2.01 0.13
N LYS A 617 21.97 -1.40 1.10
CA LYS A 617 20.55 -1.07 0.99
C LYS A 617 20.33 0.28 0.33
N LEU A 618 19.47 0.32 -0.68
CA LEU A 618 19.10 1.53 -1.41
C LEU A 618 18.20 2.44 -0.55
N LEU A 619 18.25 3.76 -0.76
CA LEU A 619 17.49 4.74 0.05
C LEU A 619 15.97 4.52 0.02
N ASP A 620 15.41 4.11 -1.13
CA ASP A 620 13.98 3.79 -1.28
C ASP A 620 13.55 2.52 -0.50
N GLN A 621 14.49 1.64 -0.19
CA GLN A 621 14.26 0.44 0.64
C GLN A 621 14.63 0.68 2.11
N GLY A 622 15.51 1.63 2.40
CA GLY A 622 15.95 1.98 3.76
C GLY A 622 15.07 3.03 4.45
N ASP A 623 14.50 4.00 3.71
CA ASP A 623 13.70 5.07 4.30
C ASP A 623 12.39 4.56 4.93
N PRO A 624 11.64 3.63 4.30
CA PRO A 624 10.51 2.98 4.96
C PRO A 624 10.92 2.12 6.17
N GLU A 625 12.15 1.61 6.20
CA GLU A 625 12.64 0.84 7.33
C GLU A 625 12.93 1.72 8.56
N VAL A 626 13.43 2.94 8.38
CA VAL A 626 13.53 3.90 9.48
C VAL A 626 12.13 4.31 9.98
N SER A 627 11.15 4.46 9.07
CA SER A 627 9.75 4.67 9.45
C SER A 627 9.19 3.49 10.26
N GLU A 628 9.45 2.24 9.85
CA GLU A 628 9.06 1.03 10.57
C GLU A 628 9.70 0.96 11.99
N ALA A 629 10.95 1.37 12.14
CA ALA A 629 11.63 1.46 13.43
C ALA A 629 10.99 2.50 14.37
N ILE A 630 10.66 3.69 13.85
CA ILE A 630 9.93 4.75 14.57
C ILE A 630 8.51 4.26 14.95
N ASP A 631 7.88 3.50 14.08
CA ASP A 631 6.56 2.93 14.32
C ASP A 631 6.57 1.89 15.44
N PHE A 632 7.53 0.96 15.45
CA PHE A 632 7.70 0.02 16.56
C PHE A 632 7.89 0.76 17.90
N ALA A 633 8.67 1.84 17.90
CA ALA A 633 8.91 2.64 19.10
C ALA A 633 7.60 3.24 19.67
N ASN A 634 6.78 3.86 18.81
CA ASN A 634 5.52 4.47 19.24
C ASN A 634 4.41 3.44 19.53
N TYR A 635 4.32 2.37 18.73
CA TYR A 635 3.30 1.34 18.89
C TYR A 635 3.54 0.48 20.13
N TYR A 636 4.78 0.01 20.37
CA TYR A 636 5.10 -0.74 21.58
C TYR A 636 5.08 0.12 22.85
N ALA A 637 5.28 1.43 22.76
CA ALA A 637 5.01 2.35 23.87
C ALA A 637 3.52 2.33 24.27
N GLN A 638 2.60 2.37 23.29
CA GLN A 638 1.16 2.25 23.55
C GLN A 638 0.83 0.86 24.13
N LEU A 639 1.31 -0.22 23.49
CA LEU A 639 1.02 -1.59 23.97
C LEU A 639 1.57 -1.87 25.36
N ALA A 640 2.69 -1.28 25.78
CA ALA A 640 3.21 -1.40 27.14
C ALA A 640 2.20 -0.87 28.19
N GLU A 641 1.56 0.27 27.91
CA GLU A 641 0.56 0.88 28.78
C GLU A 641 -0.76 0.09 28.82
N GLU A 642 -1.06 -0.66 27.76
CA GLU A 642 -2.22 -1.57 27.67
C GLU A 642 -1.96 -2.92 28.37
N LEU A 643 -0.72 -3.41 28.33
CA LEU A 643 -0.30 -4.70 28.90
C LEU A 643 -0.54 -4.79 30.42
N GLU A 644 -0.30 -3.70 31.16
CA GLU A 644 -0.58 -3.61 32.60
C GLU A 644 -2.09 -3.52 32.94
N ARG A 645 -2.97 -3.38 31.93
CA ARG A 645 -4.43 -3.16 32.08
C ARG A 645 -5.30 -4.37 31.72
N VAL A 646 -4.71 -5.52 31.36
CA VAL A 646 -5.45 -6.73 30.98
C VAL A 646 -6.28 -7.26 32.16
N ASP A 647 -7.62 -7.25 32.01
CA ASP A 647 -8.55 -7.79 33.02
C ASP A 647 -8.43 -9.32 33.14
N GLY A 648 -8.58 -9.85 34.36
CA GLY A 648 -8.51 -11.29 34.65
C GLY A 648 -7.08 -11.87 34.77
N ALA A 649 -6.05 -11.05 34.61
CA ALA A 649 -4.66 -11.44 34.81
C ALA A 649 -3.79 -10.26 35.29
N GLN A 650 -2.51 -10.54 35.55
CA GLN A 650 -1.46 -9.56 35.76
C GLN A 650 -0.23 -10.02 35.00
N PHE A 651 0.36 -9.11 34.24
CA PHE A 651 1.63 -9.30 33.55
C PHE A 651 2.81 -9.10 34.52
N HIS A 652 3.85 -9.91 34.35
CA HIS A 652 5.13 -9.79 35.04
C HIS A 652 6.27 -9.83 33.99
N PRO A 653 7.15 -8.81 33.94
CA PRO A 653 8.35 -8.85 33.11
C PRO A 653 9.27 -10.03 33.46
N VAL A 654 10.06 -10.48 32.47
CA VAL A 654 11.25 -11.30 32.70
C VAL A 654 12.48 -10.40 32.93
N ASP A 655 13.57 -10.95 33.49
CA ASP A 655 14.78 -10.16 33.76
C ASP A 655 15.52 -9.84 32.45
N VAL A 656 15.82 -10.84 31.61
CA VAL A 656 16.68 -10.66 30.42
C VAL A 656 16.13 -11.32 29.15
N THR A 657 16.05 -10.52 28.08
CA THR A 657 15.82 -11.00 26.71
C THR A 657 17.09 -10.85 25.87
N LEU A 658 17.51 -11.93 25.20
CA LEU A 658 18.54 -11.88 24.16
C LEU A 658 17.88 -11.57 22.80
N VAL A 659 18.39 -10.57 22.09
CA VAL A 659 17.91 -10.16 20.76
C VAL A 659 18.97 -10.50 19.71
N THR A 660 18.58 -11.36 18.77
CA THR A 660 19.40 -11.88 17.65
C THR A 660 18.70 -11.58 16.31
N PRO A 661 18.88 -10.37 15.75
CA PRO A 661 18.21 -9.90 14.55
C PRO A 661 19.02 -10.23 13.27
N PRO A 662 18.43 -10.06 12.07
CA PRO A 662 19.07 -10.40 10.79
C PRO A 662 19.79 -9.17 10.20
N TRP A 663 20.47 -9.37 9.06
CA TRP A 663 21.16 -8.31 8.32
C TRP A 663 20.31 -7.62 7.24
N ASN A 664 19.19 -8.21 6.82
CA ASN A 664 18.44 -7.75 5.63
C ASN A 664 17.42 -6.63 5.91
N PHE A 665 16.99 -6.53 7.16
CA PHE A 665 16.37 -5.34 7.74
C PHE A 665 17.21 -4.98 8.96
N PRO A 666 18.37 -4.33 8.75
CA PRO A 666 19.38 -4.11 9.77
C PRO A 666 19.05 -2.97 10.74
N VAL A 667 17.90 -2.29 10.58
CA VAL A 667 17.40 -1.22 11.45
C VAL A 667 16.03 -1.54 12.04
N ALA A 668 15.01 -1.89 11.24
CA ALA A 668 13.65 -2.05 11.76
C ALA A 668 13.48 -3.28 12.66
N ILE A 669 13.89 -4.45 12.19
CA ILE A 669 13.79 -5.71 12.96
C ILE A 669 14.64 -5.68 14.25
N PRO A 670 15.92 -5.26 14.24
CA PRO A 670 16.70 -5.09 15.46
C PRO A 670 16.05 -4.11 16.44
N THR A 671 15.64 -2.93 15.96
CA THR A 671 15.01 -1.90 16.79
C THR A 671 13.70 -2.41 17.37
N GLY A 672 12.80 -2.96 16.54
CA GLY A 672 11.52 -3.51 16.97
C GLY A 672 11.66 -4.64 17.98
N SER A 673 12.65 -5.52 17.80
CA SER A 673 12.92 -6.63 18.74
C SER A 673 13.42 -6.11 20.10
N ALA A 674 14.38 -5.17 20.10
CA ALA A 674 14.89 -4.57 21.33
C ALA A 674 13.82 -3.73 22.05
N LEU A 675 13.05 -2.93 21.31
CA LEU A 675 11.99 -2.09 21.88
C LEU A 675 10.80 -2.93 22.38
N ALA A 676 10.46 -4.06 21.77
CA ALA A 676 9.45 -4.98 22.30
C ALA A 676 9.87 -5.58 23.65
N ALA A 677 11.12 -6.03 23.77
CA ALA A 677 11.68 -6.55 25.01
C ALA A 677 11.76 -5.49 26.13
N LEU A 678 12.15 -4.24 25.78
CA LEU A 678 12.14 -3.10 26.70
C LEU A 678 10.72 -2.66 27.09
N ALA A 679 9.77 -2.67 26.16
CA ALA A 679 8.35 -2.38 26.41
C ALA A 679 7.74 -3.37 27.41
N ALA A 680 8.01 -4.67 27.21
CA ALA A 680 7.67 -5.75 28.11
C ALA A 680 8.43 -5.71 29.45
N GLY A 681 9.41 -4.80 29.62
CA GLY A 681 10.08 -4.54 30.90
C GLY A 681 11.30 -5.40 31.19
N SER A 682 11.82 -6.15 30.22
CA SER A 682 13.10 -6.88 30.35
C SER A 682 14.30 -6.01 29.96
N ALA A 683 15.48 -6.31 30.50
CA ALA A 683 16.74 -5.82 29.93
C ALA A 683 17.10 -6.60 28.68
N VAL A 684 17.83 -5.96 27.77
CA VAL A 684 18.19 -6.50 26.47
C VAL A 684 19.69 -6.69 26.36
N ILE A 685 20.10 -7.92 26.03
CA ILE A 685 21.39 -8.18 25.39
C ILE A 685 21.16 -8.17 23.88
N PHE A 686 21.79 -7.24 23.20
CA PHE A 686 21.58 -6.96 21.79
C PHE A 686 22.79 -7.44 20.98
N LYS A 687 22.62 -8.51 20.19
CA LYS A 687 23.68 -9.12 19.36
C LYS A 687 23.30 -9.09 17.88
N PRO A 688 23.49 -7.94 17.18
CA PRO A 688 23.27 -7.81 15.74
C PRO A 688 24.03 -8.83 14.90
N ALA A 689 23.48 -9.20 13.74
CA ALA A 689 24.16 -10.01 12.73
C ALA A 689 25.53 -9.40 12.35
N ALA A 690 26.53 -10.24 12.06
CA ALA A 690 27.90 -9.80 11.80
C ALA A 690 27.99 -8.91 10.55
N GLU A 691 27.13 -9.15 9.56
CA GLU A 691 27.01 -8.39 8.31
C GLU A 691 26.26 -7.06 8.46
N ALA A 692 25.71 -6.75 9.64
CA ALA A 692 24.89 -5.57 9.94
C ALA A 692 25.19 -4.98 11.33
N GLN A 693 26.42 -5.18 11.81
CA GLN A 693 26.80 -4.85 13.18
C GLN A 693 26.92 -3.34 13.41
N ARG A 694 27.40 -2.56 12.42
CA ARG A 694 27.48 -1.10 12.53
C ARG A 694 26.09 -0.45 12.56
N CYS A 695 25.12 -0.96 11.79
CA CYS A 695 23.71 -0.56 11.95
C CYS A 695 23.24 -0.77 13.39
N GLY A 696 23.56 -1.93 13.98
CA GLY A 696 23.29 -2.22 15.39
C GLY A 696 23.92 -1.24 16.39
N ALA A 697 25.16 -0.80 16.15
CA ALA A 697 25.80 0.23 16.97
C ALA A 697 25.06 1.58 16.92
N VAL A 698 24.71 2.07 15.73
CA VAL A 698 23.97 3.34 15.57
C VAL A 698 22.57 3.28 16.23
N ILE A 699 21.92 2.11 16.21
CA ILE A 699 20.67 1.87 16.94
C ILE A 699 20.90 1.95 18.46
N ALA A 700 21.93 1.29 18.99
CA ALA A 700 22.23 1.32 20.43
C ALA A 700 22.50 2.75 20.92
N GLU A 701 23.27 3.54 20.15
CA GLU A 701 23.51 4.96 20.42
C GLU A 701 22.20 5.76 20.46
N ALA A 702 21.32 5.60 19.46
CA ALA A 702 20.03 6.27 19.41
C ALA A 702 19.13 5.92 20.61
N LEU A 703 19.10 4.66 21.04
CA LEU A 703 18.32 4.22 22.20
C LEU A 703 18.90 4.77 23.51
N TRP A 704 20.22 4.82 23.67
CA TRP A 704 20.86 5.42 24.85
C TRP A 704 20.65 6.94 24.91
N GLU A 705 20.77 7.64 23.78
CA GLU A 705 20.50 9.09 23.68
C GLU A 705 19.05 9.44 24.06
N ALA A 706 18.10 8.60 23.63
CA ALA A 706 16.69 8.69 24.00
C ALA A 706 16.42 8.42 25.49
N GLY A 707 17.36 7.81 26.22
CA GLY A 707 17.30 7.62 27.67
C GLY A 707 17.10 6.18 28.12
N VAL A 708 17.28 5.19 27.25
CA VAL A 708 17.40 3.78 27.67
C VAL A 708 18.73 3.61 28.44
N PRO A 709 18.74 3.08 29.68
CA PRO A 709 19.98 2.85 30.42
C PRO A 709 20.93 1.88 29.69
N ARG A 710 22.23 2.16 29.69
CA ARG A 710 23.26 1.30 29.05
C ARG A 710 23.31 -0.10 29.66
N GLU A 711 22.96 -0.24 30.92
CA GLU A 711 22.89 -1.52 31.63
C GLU A 711 21.64 -2.32 31.22
N ALA A 712 20.56 -1.63 30.83
CA ALA A 712 19.30 -2.23 30.39
C ALA A 712 19.26 -2.52 28.87
N LEU A 713 20.18 -1.94 28.09
CA LEU A 713 20.43 -2.27 26.69
C LEU A 713 21.94 -2.36 26.45
N GLN A 714 22.48 -3.57 26.49
CA GLN A 714 23.89 -3.84 26.23
C GLN A 714 24.08 -4.33 24.80
N LEU A 715 24.83 -3.58 23.99
CA LEU A 715 25.31 -4.03 22.69
C LEU A 715 26.48 -5.00 22.90
N VAL A 716 26.40 -6.19 22.31
CA VAL A 716 27.37 -7.27 22.49
C VAL A 716 27.72 -7.90 21.14
N GLN A 717 29.01 -8.05 20.86
CA GLN A 717 29.53 -8.95 19.85
C GLN A 717 30.40 -10.03 20.48
N VAL A 718 30.40 -11.22 19.87
CA VAL A 718 31.06 -12.44 20.35
C VAL A 718 31.45 -13.29 19.15
N ASP A 719 32.46 -14.16 19.28
CA ASP A 719 32.62 -15.24 18.30
C ASP A 719 31.43 -16.21 18.39
N GLU A 720 30.95 -16.68 17.24
CA GLU A 720 29.72 -17.48 17.17
C GLU A 720 29.87 -18.91 17.68
N LYS A 721 31.09 -19.35 18.03
CA LYS A 721 31.36 -20.74 18.42
C LYS A 721 31.36 -20.93 19.94
N ALA A 722 32.30 -20.29 20.63
CA ALA A 722 32.48 -20.49 22.07
C ALA A 722 31.57 -19.54 22.84
N HIS A 723 31.81 -18.24 22.72
CA HIS A 723 31.10 -17.22 23.49
C HIS A 723 29.64 -17.03 23.03
N GLY A 724 29.35 -17.16 21.73
CA GLY A 724 27.99 -17.17 21.20
C GLY A 724 27.14 -18.32 21.75
N ARG A 725 27.72 -19.53 21.83
CA ARG A 725 27.05 -20.68 22.48
C ARG A 725 26.88 -20.48 23.97
N GLN A 726 27.89 -19.96 24.67
CA GLN A 726 27.81 -19.62 26.10
C GLN A 726 26.64 -18.65 26.36
N LEU A 727 26.53 -17.58 25.56
CA LEU A 727 25.49 -16.56 25.69
C LEU A 727 24.08 -17.15 25.48
N VAL A 728 23.86 -17.92 24.42
CA VAL A 728 22.54 -18.51 24.10
C VAL A 728 22.11 -19.59 25.10
N SER A 729 23.06 -20.34 25.67
CA SER A 729 22.77 -21.40 26.65
C SER A 729 22.73 -20.95 28.10
N ALA A 730 23.02 -19.66 28.38
CA ALA A 730 23.05 -19.13 29.73
C ALA A 730 21.67 -19.23 30.43
N PRO A 731 21.63 -19.65 31.71
CA PRO A 731 20.39 -19.71 32.47
C PRO A 731 19.83 -18.33 32.82
N GLU A 732 20.65 -17.27 32.78
CA GLU A 732 20.24 -15.87 32.98
C GLU A 732 19.45 -15.29 31.80
N ILE A 733 19.43 -15.96 30.64
CA ILE A 733 18.56 -15.58 29.52
C ILE A 733 17.18 -16.22 29.71
N ASP A 734 16.17 -15.39 29.96
CA ASP A 734 14.79 -15.83 30.14
C ASP A 734 14.08 -16.06 28.81
N ARG A 735 14.37 -15.22 27.81
CA ARG A 735 13.75 -15.21 26.47
C ARG A 735 14.78 -14.94 25.37
N VAL A 736 14.52 -15.45 24.17
CA VAL A 736 15.25 -15.09 22.94
C VAL A 736 14.28 -14.59 21.89
N ILE A 737 14.56 -13.43 21.30
CA ILE A 737 13.93 -12.97 20.06
C ILE A 737 14.93 -13.20 18.93
N LEU A 738 14.59 -14.12 18.04
CA LEU A 738 15.37 -14.47 16.85
C LEU A 738 14.63 -13.97 15.60
N THR A 739 15.39 -13.45 14.63
CA THR A 739 14.90 -13.40 13.26
C THR A 739 15.99 -13.83 12.30
N GLY A 740 15.71 -14.84 11.49
CA GLY A 740 16.73 -15.48 10.64
C GLY A 740 16.32 -16.87 10.13
N ALA A 741 17.30 -17.76 10.01
CA ALA A 741 17.08 -19.12 9.53
C ALA A 741 16.39 -20.01 10.59
N TYR A 742 15.55 -20.94 10.13
CA TYR A 742 14.90 -21.94 10.99
C TYR A 742 15.94 -22.86 11.66
N GLU A 743 16.99 -23.19 10.91
CA GLU A 743 18.14 -23.98 11.34
C GLU A 743 18.91 -23.32 12.50
N THR A 744 18.88 -21.98 12.62
CA THR A 744 19.44 -21.26 13.78
C THR A 744 18.58 -21.46 15.03
N ALA A 745 17.25 -21.52 14.89
CA ALA A 745 16.35 -21.84 16.01
C ALA A 745 16.56 -23.28 16.51
N GLU A 746 16.74 -24.24 15.58
CA GLU A 746 17.12 -25.61 15.92
C GLU A 746 18.48 -25.67 16.64
N LEU A 747 19.49 -24.92 16.15
CA LEU A 747 20.80 -24.84 16.78
C LEU A 747 20.72 -24.30 18.21
N PHE A 748 20.01 -23.19 18.43
CA PHE A 748 19.87 -22.59 19.76
C PHE A 748 19.16 -23.54 20.75
N ARG A 749 18.10 -24.22 20.31
CA ARG A 749 17.42 -25.26 21.09
C ARG A 749 18.29 -26.50 21.35
N SER A 750 19.22 -26.83 20.45
CA SER A 750 20.19 -27.92 20.68
C SER A 750 21.19 -27.60 21.80
N PHE A 751 21.41 -26.31 22.10
CA PHE A 751 22.25 -25.88 23.22
C PHE A 751 21.48 -25.86 24.55
N ARG A 752 20.21 -25.43 24.51
CA ARG A 752 19.31 -25.38 25.67
C ARG A 752 17.87 -25.74 25.24
N PRO A 753 17.40 -26.98 25.45
CA PRO A 753 16.10 -27.44 24.93
C PRO A 753 14.88 -26.65 25.42
N ASP A 754 14.92 -26.15 26.66
CA ASP A 754 13.86 -25.37 27.32
C ASP A 754 13.84 -23.87 26.94
N LEU A 755 14.87 -23.38 26.23
CA LEU A 755 15.06 -21.96 25.89
C LEU A 755 13.82 -21.33 25.27
N GLN A 756 13.18 -20.37 25.95
CA GLN A 756 11.96 -19.73 25.44
C GLN A 756 12.27 -18.78 24.27
N LEU A 757 12.30 -19.37 23.07
CA LEU A 757 12.65 -18.71 21.81
C LEU A 757 11.39 -18.34 21.01
N PHE A 758 11.30 -17.06 20.65
CA PHE A 758 10.37 -16.52 19.66
C PHE A 758 11.16 -16.24 18.39
N GLY A 759 10.80 -16.90 17.30
CA GLY A 759 11.52 -16.79 16.04
C GLY A 759 10.59 -16.39 14.91
N GLU A 760 10.84 -15.26 14.26
CA GLU A 760 10.33 -15.06 12.91
C GLU A 760 11.37 -15.59 11.93
N THR A 761 10.97 -16.54 11.08
CA THR A 761 11.88 -17.16 10.13
C THR A 761 11.40 -16.96 8.70
N SER A 762 12.26 -17.33 7.77
CA SER A 762 12.11 -17.07 6.35
C SER A 762 10.85 -17.66 5.67
N GLY A 763 10.67 -17.35 4.39
CA GLY A 763 9.44 -17.63 3.66
C GLY A 763 9.69 -18.09 2.22
N LYS A 764 8.87 -19.04 1.75
CA LYS A 764 8.83 -19.44 0.34
C LYS A 764 7.54 -18.94 -0.31
N ASN A 765 7.49 -17.63 -0.49
CA ASN A 765 6.25 -16.91 -0.79
C ASN A 765 5.94 -16.89 -2.28
N SER A 766 4.65 -16.78 -2.60
CA SER A 766 4.19 -16.71 -3.99
C SER A 766 3.05 -15.74 -4.20
N ILE A 767 2.90 -15.27 -5.44
CA ILE A 767 1.75 -14.51 -5.92
C ILE A 767 1.00 -15.36 -6.94
N ILE A 768 -0.30 -15.60 -6.71
CA ILE A 768 -1.20 -16.21 -7.69
C ILE A 768 -1.77 -15.11 -8.59
N VAL A 769 -1.76 -15.31 -9.91
CA VAL A 769 -2.38 -14.39 -10.89
C VAL A 769 -3.42 -15.16 -11.68
N THR A 770 -4.69 -14.77 -11.57
CA THR A 770 -5.81 -15.41 -12.28
C THR A 770 -6.17 -14.67 -13.58
N PRO A 771 -6.97 -15.27 -14.49
CA PRO A 771 -7.46 -14.58 -15.67
C PRO A 771 -8.37 -13.37 -15.37
N HIS A 772 -8.80 -13.19 -14.11
CA HIS A 772 -9.56 -12.04 -13.64
C HIS A 772 -8.68 -10.89 -13.11
N ALA A 773 -7.35 -10.99 -13.20
CA ALA A 773 -6.42 -9.96 -12.75
C ALA A 773 -6.31 -8.76 -13.71
N ASP A 774 -5.91 -7.60 -13.17
CA ASP A 774 -5.18 -6.60 -13.96
C ASP A 774 -3.73 -7.08 -14.14
N LEU A 775 -3.39 -7.52 -15.35
CA LEU A 775 -2.09 -8.12 -15.66
C LEU A 775 -0.93 -7.11 -15.58
N ASP A 776 -1.15 -5.83 -15.87
CA ASP A 776 -0.08 -4.82 -15.80
C ASP A 776 0.26 -4.53 -14.32
N LEU A 777 -0.76 -4.38 -13.47
CA LEU A 777 -0.55 -4.23 -12.02
C LEU A 777 0.07 -5.50 -11.41
N ALA A 778 -0.43 -6.68 -11.79
CA ALA A 778 0.15 -7.96 -11.34
C ALA A 778 1.64 -8.08 -11.69
N VAL A 779 2.07 -7.65 -12.87
CA VAL A 779 3.51 -7.62 -13.21
C VAL A 779 4.27 -6.64 -12.33
N LYS A 780 3.79 -5.39 -12.17
CA LYS A 780 4.43 -4.39 -11.29
C LYS A 780 4.67 -4.94 -9.89
N ASP A 781 3.62 -5.50 -9.29
CA ASP A 781 3.65 -6.03 -7.93
C ASP A 781 4.50 -7.30 -7.79
N VAL A 782 4.53 -8.17 -8.81
CA VAL A 782 5.44 -9.34 -8.87
C VAL A 782 6.90 -8.90 -8.95
N VAL A 783 7.25 -7.95 -9.83
CA VAL A 783 8.63 -7.47 -9.98
C VAL A 783 9.12 -6.79 -8.70
N GLN A 784 8.33 -5.88 -8.14
CA GLN A 784 8.66 -5.21 -6.87
C GLN A 784 8.83 -6.21 -5.71
N SER A 785 7.95 -7.22 -5.62
CA SER A 785 8.00 -8.22 -4.56
C SER A 785 9.13 -9.25 -4.72
N ALA A 786 9.56 -9.54 -5.95
CA ALA A 786 10.61 -10.51 -6.22
C ALA A 786 12.03 -9.92 -6.12
N PHE A 787 12.23 -8.68 -6.56
CA PHE A 787 13.56 -8.09 -6.75
C PHE A 787 13.88 -6.91 -5.81
N GLY A 788 12.90 -6.36 -5.09
CA GLY A 788 13.16 -5.33 -4.07
C GLY A 788 14.18 -5.81 -3.03
N HIS A 789 15.24 -5.02 -2.81
CA HIS A 789 16.43 -5.41 -2.01
C HIS A 789 17.07 -6.74 -2.48
N ALA A 790 17.18 -6.93 -3.80
CA ALA A 790 17.73 -8.13 -4.44
C ALA A 790 17.04 -9.44 -4.02
N GLY A 791 15.74 -9.40 -3.69
CA GLY A 791 15.00 -10.58 -3.22
C GLY A 791 15.40 -11.07 -1.81
N GLN A 792 16.24 -10.32 -1.08
CA GLN A 792 16.69 -10.64 0.28
C GLN A 792 15.66 -10.22 1.33
N LYS A 793 14.38 -10.53 1.10
CA LYS A 793 13.30 -10.31 2.08
C LYS A 793 12.69 -11.67 2.41
N CYS A 794 12.45 -11.93 3.69
CA CYS A 794 11.69 -13.10 4.13
C CYS A 794 10.30 -13.14 3.47
N SER A 795 9.74 -11.98 3.12
CA SER A 795 8.48 -11.79 2.39
C SER A 795 8.60 -11.79 0.85
N ALA A 796 9.79 -11.95 0.26
CA ALA A 796 9.99 -11.82 -1.19
C ALA A 796 9.19 -12.87 -1.99
N ALA A 797 8.66 -12.46 -3.15
CA ALA A 797 7.94 -13.33 -4.07
C ALA A 797 8.91 -14.25 -4.83
N SER A 798 9.20 -15.41 -4.25
CA SER A 798 10.05 -16.44 -4.85
C SER A 798 9.45 -17.07 -6.11
N THR A 799 8.10 -17.16 -6.17
CA THR A 799 7.38 -17.69 -7.33
C THR A 799 6.15 -16.85 -7.70
N VAL A 800 5.80 -16.88 -8.98
CA VAL A 800 4.50 -16.45 -9.48
C VAL A 800 3.78 -17.66 -10.06
N ILE A 801 2.51 -17.85 -9.71
CA ILE A 801 1.69 -18.99 -10.13
C ILE A 801 0.59 -18.46 -11.05
N LEU A 802 0.69 -18.77 -12.33
CA LEU A 802 -0.25 -18.30 -13.35
C LEU A 802 -1.37 -19.33 -13.56
N VAL A 803 -2.62 -18.90 -13.41
CA VAL A 803 -3.79 -19.79 -13.49
C VAL A 803 -4.41 -19.77 -14.88
N GLY A 804 -4.66 -20.94 -15.46
CA GLY A 804 -5.36 -21.10 -16.73
C GLY A 804 -4.72 -20.30 -17.87
N THR A 805 -5.52 -19.50 -18.56
CA THR A 805 -5.09 -18.67 -19.70
C THR A 805 -4.04 -17.62 -19.35
N ALA A 806 -3.95 -17.17 -18.09
CA ALA A 806 -2.88 -16.26 -17.65
C ALA A 806 -1.48 -16.87 -17.87
N ALA A 807 -1.34 -18.19 -17.78
CA ALA A 807 -0.08 -18.90 -18.08
C ALA A 807 0.35 -18.80 -19.54
N THR A 808 -0.59 -18.51 -20.46
CA THR A 808 -0.35 -18.34 -21.89
C THR A 808 -0.39 -16.88 -22.36
N SER A 809 -0.65 -15.93 -21.45
CA SER A 809 -0.76 -14.51 -21.78
C SER A 809 0.55 -13.97 -22.33
N ARG A 810 0.49 -13.40 -23.54
CA ARG A 810 1.62 -12.71 -24.15
C ARG A 810 1.89 -11.38 -23.45
N ARG A 811 0.86 -10.67 -23.01
CA ARG A 811 0.95 -9.39 -22.29
C ARG A 811 1.71 -9.57 -20.98
N PHE A 812 1.24 -10.45 -20.11
CA PHE A 812 1.89 -10.73 -18.82
C PHE A 812 3.37 -11.10 -19.00
N ARG A 813 3.66 -12.04 -19.91
CA ARG A 813 5.04 -12.47 -20.19
C ARG A 813 5.91 -11.34 -20.74
N ASN A 814 5.42 -10.55 -21.69
CA ASN A 814 6.20 -9.48 -22.30
C ASN A 814 6.49 -8.37 -21.29
N GLN A 815 5.47 -7.92 -20.55
CA GLN A 815 5.58 -6.92 -19.49
C GLN A 815 6.56 -7.38 -18.39
N LEU A 816 6.45 -8.63 -17.93
CA LEU A 816 7.38 -9.19 -16.92
C LEU A 816 8.83 -9.20 -17.42
N VAL A 817 9.06 -9.58 -18.68
CA VAL A 817 10.41 -9.64 -19.24
C VAL A 817 11.01 -8.26 -19.47
N ASP A 818 10.23 -7.28 -19.91
CA ASP A 818 10.70 -5.89 -20.07
C ASP A 818 11.03 -5.26 -18.71
N ALA A 819 10.07 -5.31 -17.77
CA ALA A 819 10.23 -4.74 -16.44
C ALA A 819 11.44 -5.29 -15.67
N VAL A 820 11.69 -6.60 -15.74
CA VAL A 820 12.86 -7.20 -15.06
C VAL A 820 14.19 -6.87 -15.76
N ARG A 821 14.18 -6.69 -17.09
CA ARG A 821 15.40 -6.32 -17.84
C ARG A 821 15.79 -4.85 -17.67
N SER A 822 14.82 -3.99 -17.36
CA SER A 822 15.04 -2.57 -17.11
C SER A 822 15.45 -2.20 -15.69
N LEU A 823 15.50 -3.16 -14.76
CA LEU A 823 16.03 -2.90 -13.42
C LEU A 823 17.52 -2.53 -13.51
N HIS A 824 17.86 -1.27 -13.21
CA HIS A 824 19.25 -0.87 -13.06
C HIS A 824 19.83 -1.45 -11.76
N VAL A 825 20.93 -2.19 -11.89
CA VAL A 825 21.55 -2.95 -10.79
C VAL A 825 22.92 -2.35 -10.47
N ALA A 826 23.05 -1.72 -9.31
CA ALA A 826 24.26 -1.04 -8.88
C ALA A 826 24.37 -1.00 -7.35
N HIS A 827 25.55 -0.62 -6.84
CA HIS A 827 25.75 -0.35 -5.41
C HIS A 827 25.08 0.98 -5.00
N PRO A 828 24.72 1.20 -3.72
CA PRO A 828 23.86 2.31 -3.30
C PRO A 828 24.36 3.72 -3.61
N GLU A 829 25.67 3.92 -3.79
CA GLU A 829 26.26 5.19 -4.20
C GLU A 829 25.81 5.64 -5.61
N ASP A 830 25.34 4.72 -6.45
CA ASP A 830 24.62 5.06 -7.68
C ASP A 830 23.15 5.33 -7.36
N ILE A 831 22.79 6.61 -7.30
CA ILE A 831 21.42 7.08 -7.02
C ILE A 831 20.37 6.56 -8.02
N THR A 832 20.78 6.08 -9.20
CA THR A 832 19.89 5.52 -10.22
C THR A 832 19.54 4.05 -9.97
N ALA A 833 20.20 3.39 -9.01
CA ALA A 833 19.98 1.98 -8.69
C ALA A 833 18.52 1.68 -8.33
N GLN A 834 18.00 0.58 -8.88
CA GLN A 834 16.67 0.03 -8.57
C GLN A 834 16.78 -1.35 -7.89
N MET A 835 17.93 -2.01 -8.01
CA MET A 835 18.27 -3.21 -7.25
C MET A 835 19.72 -3.12 -6.74
N GLY A 836 19.89 -3.26 -5.43
CA GLY A 836 21.21 -3.30 -4.79
C GLY A 836 21.93 -4.66 -4.93
N PRO A 837 23.13 -4.79 -4.34
CA PRO A 837 23.84 -6.06 -4.25
C PRO A 837 23.18 -7.07 -3.30
N VAL A 838 23.62 -8.33 -3.38
CA VAL A 838 23.43 -9.30 -2.28
C VAL A 838 24.47 -9.05 -1.18
N ILE A 839 24.14 -9.36 0.09
CA ILE A 839 24.95 -8.99 1.26
C ILE A 839 26.38 -9.54 1.21
N ALA A 840 26.55 -10.74 0.66
CA ALA A 840 27.80 -11.47 0.52
C ALA A 840 27.81 -12.22 -0.82
N ALA A 841 29.01 -12.61 -1.29
CA ALA A 841 29.14 -13.39 -2.51
C ALA A 841 28.32 -14.70 -2.41
N PRO A 842 27.48 -15.05 -3.41
CA PRO A 842 26.65 -16.24 -3.35
C PRO A 842 27.43 -17.54 -3.15
N GLU A 843 27.04 -18.29 -2.14
CA GLU A 843 27.49 -19.66 -1.87
C GLU A 843 26.30 -20.62 -1.71
N GLY A 844 26.60 -21.91 -1.52
CA GLY A 844 25.64 -22.91 -1.03
C GLY A 844 24.34 -22.96 -1.84
N LYS A 845 23.21 -22.62 -1.18
CA LYS A 845 21.89 -22.61 -1.83
C LYS A 845 21.81 -21.50 -2.89
N LEU A 846 22.12 -20.25 -2.54
CA LEU A 846 21.93 -19.10 -3.43
C LEU A 846 22.72 -19.23 -4.73
N LEU A 847 23.98 -19.69 -4.67
CA LEU A 847 24.78 -19.91 -5.88
C LEU A 847 24.15 -20.95 -6.83
N ARG A 848 23.59 -22.06 -6.31
CA ARG A 848 22.83 -23.01 -7.15
C ARG A 848 21.59 -22.35 -7.74
N GLY A 849 20.86 -21.57 -6.96
CA GLY A 849 19.68 -20.81 -7.43
C GLY A 849 19.99 -19.79 -8.53
N LEU A 850 21.20 -19.23 -8.56
CA LEU A 850 21.64 -18.29 -9.60
C LEU A 850 22.20 -18.99 -10.85
N THR A 851 22.71 -20.21 -10.74
CA THR A 851 23.50 -20.86 -11.81
C THR A 851 22.95 -22.18 -12.35
N GLN A 852 21.98 -22.81 -11.67
CA GLN A 852 21.49 -24.17 -11.99
C GLN A 852 19.97 -24.20 -12.14
N LEU A 853 19.48 -24.95 -13.13
CA LEU A 853 18.07 -25.16 -13.45
C LEU A 853 17.64 -26.58 -13.07
N GLY A 854 16.40 -26.73 -12.60
CA GLY A 854 15.77 -28.02 -12.37
C GLY A 854 15.29 -28.69 -13.67
N GLU A 855 14.82 -29.94 -13.56
CA GLU A 855 14.27 -30.67 -14.71
C GLU A 855 13.03 -29.96 -15.28
N GLY A 856 13.07 -29.68 -16.59
CA GLY A 856 12.01 -28.95 -17.30
C GLY A 856 12.04 -27.42 -17.14
N GLU A 857 12.94 -26.89 -16.30
CA GLU A 857 13.12 -25.45 -16.14
C GLU A 857 14.01 -24.85 -17.24
N HIS A 858 13.77 -23.59 -17.60
CA HIS A 858 14.63 -22.81 -18.48
C HIS A 858 14.71 -21.35 -18.04
N TRP A 859 15.82 -20.68 -18.32
CA TRP A 859 15.97 -19.25 -18.11
C TRP A 859 15.17 -18.46 -19.16
N VAL A 860 14.26 -17.61 -18.69
CA VAL A 860 13.68 -16.50 -19.46
C VAL A 860 14.60 -15.28 -19.39
N ILE A 861 15.20 -15.08 -18.21
CA ILE A 861 16.30 -14.16 -17.93
C ILE A 861 17.29 -14.92 -17.04
N GLU A 862 18.53 -15.03 -17.49
CA GLU A 862 19.62 -15.74 -16.79
C GLU A 862 20.38 -14.75 -15.89
N PRO A 863 20.54 -15.02 -14.58
CA PRO A 863 21.36 -14.22 -13.67
C PRO A 863 22.82 -14.14 -14.13
N ARG A 864 23.46 -13.00 -13.89
CA ARG A 864 24.88 -12.78 -14.15
C ARG A 864 25.50 -11.99 -13.00
N GLN A 865 26.68 -12.41 -12.57
CA GLN A 865 27.56 -11.56 -11.78
C GLN A 865 27.96 -10.35 -12.62
N LEU A 866 27.85 -9.15 -12.03
CA LEU A 866 28.03 -7.87 -12.73
C LEU A 866 29.35 -7.17 -12.38
N ASP A 867 30.00 -7.53 -11.27
CA ASP A 867 31.25 -6.93 -10.79
C ASP A 867 32.24 -7.97 -10.25
N GLU A 868 33.45 -7.53 -9.89
CA GLU A 868 34.49 -8.39 -9.32
C GLU A 868 34.26 -8.72 -7.83
N THR A 869 33.37 -7.99 -7.14
CA THR A 869 33.07 -8.25 -5.71
C THR A 869 32.31 -9.56 -5.51
N GLY A 870 31.63 -10.05 -6.54
CA GLY A 870 30.76 -11.21 -6.47
C GLY A 870 29.41 -10.94 -5.80
N LYS A 871 29.18 -9.71 -5.31
CA LYS A 871 27.94 -9.30 -4.64
C LYS A 871 26.90 -8.73 -5.61
N LEU A 872 27.31 -8.15 -6.74
CA LEU A 872 26.37 -7.54 -7.68
C LEU A 872 25.90 -8.57 -8.71
N TRP A 873 24.59 -8.87 -8.74
CA TRP A 873 24.00 -9.88 -9.63
C TRP A 873 22.75 -9.36 -10.33
N SER A 874 22.62 -9.60 -11.64
CA SER A 874 21.40 -9.30 -12.38
C SER A 874 20.24 -10.20 -11.95
N PRO A 875 18.98 -9.74 -12.05
CA PRO A 875 17.82 -10.54 -11.71
C PRO A 875 17.65 -11.75 -12.63
N GLY A 876 17.14 -12.85 -12.07
CA GLY A 876 16.82 -14.09 -12.79
C GLY A 876 15.32 -14.35 -12.88
N VAL A 877 14.86 -14.86 -14.02
CA VAL A 877 13.51 -15.39 -14.20
C VAL A 877 13.62 -16.77 -14.85
N ARG A 878 13.24 -17.81 -14.10
CA ARG A 878 13.14 -19.19 -14.61
C ARG A 878 11.67 -19.57 -14.83
N ALA A 879 11.37 -20.29 -15.90
CA ALA A 879 10.03 -20.78 -16.20
C ALA A 879 10.02 -22.31 -16.35
N GLY A 880 8.85 -22.91 -16.09
CA GLY A 880 8.70 -24.37 -16.07
C GLY A 880 8.94 -24.99 -14.68
N VAL A 881 8.98 -24.18 -13.62
CA VAL A 881 9.16 -24.66 -12.24
C VAL A 881 8.05 -25.68 -11.90
N ARG A 882 8.44 -26.94 -11.66
CA ARG A 882 7.50 -28.04 -11.45
C ARG A 882 7.03 -28.11 -10.00
N PRO A 883 5.77 -28.52 -9.74
CA PRO A 883 5.30 -28.88 -8.41
C PRO A 883 6.26 -29.88 -7.73
N GLY A 884 6.69 -29.55 -6.52
CA GLY A 884 7.59 -30.39 -5.71
C GLY A 884 9.08 -30.36 -6.08
N SER A 885 9.49 -29.56 -7.06
CA SER A 885 10.91 -29.34 -7.39
C SER A 885 11.71 -28.67 -6.25
N GLU A 886 13.05 -28.75 -6.29
CA GLU A 886 13.91 -27.99 -5.37
C GLU A 886 13.57 -26.49 -5.42
N TYR A 887 13.39 -25.91 -6.62
CA TYR A 887 13.05 -24.50 -6.71
C TYR A 887 11.67 -24.15 -6.12
N HIS A 888 10.69 -25.04 -6.22
CA HIS A 888 9.39 -24.82 -5.60
C HIS A 888 9.46 -24.83 -4.06
N LEU A 889 10.26 -25.73 -3.47
CA LEU A 889 10.25 -25.99 -2.04
C LEU A 889 11.37 -25.28 -1.25
N THR A 890 12.47 -24.90 -1.90
CA THR A 890 13.64 -24.27 -1.26
C THR A 890 13.64 -22.76 -1.46
N GLU A 891 13.78 -22.02 -0.37
CA GLU A 891 14.03 -20.58 -0.42
C GLU A 891 15.52 -20.29 -0.69
N TYR A 892 15.81 -19.46 -1.70
CA TYR A 892 17.17 -19.09 -2.09
C TYR A 892 17.67 -17.77 -1.50
N PHE A 893 16.77 -16.85 -1.12
CA PHE A 893 17.08 -15.55 -0.53
C PHE A 893 17.98 -14.65 -1.41
N GLY A 894 17.53 -14.43 -2.66
CA GLY A 894 18.24 -13.61 -3.65
C GLY A 894 17.38 -13.35 -4.90
N PRO A 895 17.94 -12.69 -5.93
CA PRO A 895 17.16 -12.04 -6.98
C PRO A 895 16.72 -13.03 -8.08
N ILE A 896 15.88 -14.00 -7.72
CA ILE A 896 15.40 -15.06 -8.62
C ILE A 896 13.89 -15.21 -8.47
N LEU A 897 13.18 -15.17 -9.60
CA LEU A 897 11.74 -15.46 -9.70
C LEU A 897 11.52 -16.77 -10.47
N GLY A 898 10.67 -17.65 -9.91
CA GLY A 898 10.19 -18.85 -10.60
C GLY A 898 8.77 -18.71 -11.11
N VAL A 899 8.55 -18.97 -12.39
CA VAL A 899 7.21 -19.01 -13.01
C VAL A 899 6.68 -20.44 -12.98
N MET A 900 5.56 -20.61 -12.28
CA MET A 900 4.74 -21.82 -12.20
C MET A 900 3.41 -21.62 -12.91
N THR A 901 2.74 -22.71 -13.26
CA THR A 901 1.44 -22.72 -13.93
C THR A 901 0.50 -23.71 -13.25
N ALA A 902 -0.77 -23.35 -13.11
CA ALA A 902 -1.83 -24.21 -12.60
C ALA A 902 -3.06 -24.16 -13.52
N GLU A 903 -3.83 -25.24 -13.61
CA GLU A 903 -5.07 -25.29 -14.39
C GLU A 903 -6.21 -24.56 -13.69
N THR A 904 -6.30 -24.65 -12.36
CA THR A 904 -7.34 -23.99 -11.55
C THR A 904 -6.78 -23.22 -10.35
N LEU A 905 -7.61 -22.38 -9.73
CA LEU A 905 -7.24 -21.64 -8.53
C LEU A 905 -7.03 -22.57 -7.31
N GLU A 906 -7.80 -23.66 -7.21
CA GLU A 906 -7.60 -24.68 -6.17
C GLU A 906 -6.20 -25.31 -6.27
N GLU A 907 -5.77 -25.72 -7.47
CA GLU A 907 -4.41 -26.22 -7.68
C GLU A 907 -3.38 -25.14 -7.34
N ALA A 908 -3.58 -23.89 -7.76
CA ALA A 908 -2.67 -22.79 -7.45
C ALA A 908 -2.53 -22.55 -5.93
N ILE A 909 -3.62 -22.70 -5.17
CA ILE A 909 -3.62 -22.64 -3.70
C ILE A 909 -2.87 -23.84 -3.11
N GLU A 910 -3.07 -25.05 -3.63
CA GLU A 910 -2.34 -26.25 -3.17
C GLU A 910 -0.82 -26.09 -3.40
N LEU A 911 -0.41 -25.53 -4.55
CA LEU A 911 0.98 -25.19 -4.84
C LEU A 911 1.52 -24.11 -3.89
N GLN A 912 0.80 -22.99 -3.72
CA GLN A 912 1.17 -21.92 -2.77
C GLN A 912 1.30 -22.42 -1.32
N ASN A 913 0.45 -23.38 -0.92
CA ASN A 913 0.48 -23.98 0.41
C ASN A 913 1.52 -25.11 0.58
N ALA A 914 2.09 -25.62 -0.51
CA ALA A 914 2.96 -26.79 -0.46
C ALA A 914 4.28 -26.59 0.30
N PRO A 915 5.00 -25.45 0.23
CA PRO A 915 6.18 -25.23 1.05
C PRO A 915 5.91 -25.39 2.55
N GLU A 916 6.93 -25.78 3.32
CA GLU A 916 6.86 -25.88 4.79
C GLU A 916 6.79 -24.51 5.49
N TYR A 917 6.80 -23.43 4.71
CA TYR A 917 6.70 -22.04 5.12
C TYR A 917 5.29 -21.48 4.87
N GLY A 918 4.99 -20.35 5.50
CA GLY A 918 3.69 -19.69 5.44
C GLY A 918 3.77 -18.25 5.89
N LEU A 919 4.71 -17.47 5.36
CA LEU A 919 4.93 -16.08 5.77
C LEU A 919 4.03 -15.12 4.99
N THR A 920 4.33 -14.85 3.71
CA THR A 920 3.50 -14.02 2.84
C THR A 920 2.87 -14.82 1.69
N ALA A 921 1.70 -14.37 1.23
CA ALA A 921 1.02 -14.90 0.05
C ALA A 921 0.23 -13.80 -0.67
N GLY A 922 0.23 -13.82 -2.00
CA GLY A 922 -0.49 -12.84 -2.83
C GLY A 922 -1.54 -13.47 -3.74
N LEU A 923 -2.59 -12.71 -4.01
CA LEU A 923 -3.60 -12.98 -5.06
C LEU A 923 -3.82 -11.71 -5.90
N HIS A 924 -3.65 -11.82 -7.22
CA HIS A 924 -4.20 -10.87 -8.17
C HIS A 924 -5.46 -11.45 -8.82
N SER A 925 -6.60 -10.85 -8.52
CA SER A 925 -7.92 -11.14 -9.07
C SER A 925 -8.91 -10.03 -8.73
N LEU A 926 -9.77 -9.68 -9.68
CA LEU A 926 -10.93 -8.81 -9.47
C LEU A 926 -12.23 -9.60 -9.18
N ASN A 927 -12.14 -10.93 -8.99
CA ASN A 927 -13.28 -11.80 -8.73
C ASN A 927 -13.43 -12.10 -7.22
N SER A 928 -14.57 -11.70 -6.66
CA SER A 928 -14.93 -11.91 -5.25
C SER A 928 -15.08 -13.38 -4.83
N GLU A 929 -15.46 -14.28 -5.76
CA GLU A 929 -15.59 -15.71 -5.49
C GLU A 929 -14.20 -16.37 -5.39
N GLU A 930 -13.26 -15.96 -6.25
CA GLU A 930 -11.85 -16.35 -6.17
C GLU A 930 -11.20 -15.86 -4.87
N LEU A 931 -11.48 -14.61 -4.47
CA LEU A 931 -11.02 -14.05 -3.20
C LEU A 931 -11.55 -14.86 -2.00
N ALA A 932 -12.84 -15.24 -2.00
CA ALA A 932 -13.43 -16.03 -0.92
C ALA A 932 -12.82 -17.42 -0.82
N LEU A 933 -12.67 -18.13 -1.94
CA LEU A 933 -12.02 -19.44 -2.02
C LEU A 933 -10.55 -19.38 -1.56
N TRP A 934 -9.83 -18.32 -1.93
CA TRP A 934 -8.45 -18.13 -1.54
C TRP A 934 -8.32 -17.84 -0.04
N LEU A 935 -9.11 -16.91 0.52
CA LEU A 935 -9.09 -16.59 1.95
C LEU A 935 -9.56 -17.72 2.87
N ASP A 936 -10.35 -18.67 2.37
CA ASP A 936 -10.73 -19.91 3.08
C ASP A 936 -9.55 -20.89 3.22
N ARG A 937 -8.65 -20.92 2.22
CA ARG A 937 -7.67 -22.01 2.06
C ARG A 937 -6.20 -21.61 2.13
N VAL A 938 -5.84 -20.34 1.98
CA VAL A 938 -4.45 -19.88 2.00
C VAL A 938 -3.82 -20.06 3.40
N GLN A 939 -2.61 -20.64 3.43
CA GLN A 939 -1.88 -20.98 4.66
C GLN A 939 -0.65 -20.09 4.88
N ALA A 940 -0.86 -18.78 4.91
CA ALA A 940 0.16 -17.79 5.23
C ALA A 940 -0.32 -16.78 6.29
N GLY A 941 0.60 -16.25 7.10
CA GLY A 941 0.27 -15.30 8.15
C GLY A 941 -0.03 -13.88 7.66
N ASN A 942 0.58 -13.45 6.56
CA ASN A 942 0.32 -12.17 5.90
C ASN A 942 -0.17 -12.42 4.48
N VAL A 943 -1.35 -11.94 4.13
CA VAL A 943 -1.99 -12.21 2.84
C VAL A 943 -2.42 -10.91 2.17
N TYR A 944 -2.11 -10.78 0.87
CA TYR A 944 -2.23 -9.53 0.13
C TYR A 944 -3.03 -9.73 -1.17
N VAL A 945 -3.87 -8.76 -1.52
CA VAL A 945 -4.78 -8.86 -2.67
C VAL A 945 -4.69 -7.61 -3.54
N ASN A 946 -4.38 -7.81 -4.84
CA ASN A 946 -4.19 -6.77 -5.85
C ASN A 946 -3.14 -5.71 -5.44
N ARG A 947 -2.04 -6.16 -4.85
CA ARG A 947 -0.85 -5.39 -4.45
C ARG A 947 0.34 -6.32 -4.20
N GLY A 948 1.55 -5.76 -4.14
CA GLY A 948 2.77 -6.47 -3.72
C GLY A 948 2.71 -7.03 -2.30
N ILE A 949 3.49 -8.09 -2.05
CA ILE A 949 3.49 -8.91 -0.81
C ILE A 949 4.60 -8.53 0.18
N THR A 950 5.26 -7.38 -0.02
CA THR A 950 6.36 -6.89 0.83
C THR A 950 6.07 -5.45 1.29
N GLY A 951 6.83 -4.94 2.26
CA GLY A 951 6.57 -3.61 2.84
C GLY A 951 5.36 -3.63 3.76
N ALA A 952 5.34 -4.58 4.70
CA ALA A 952 4.35 -4.60 5.76
C ALA A 952 4.59 -3.42 6.71
N ILE A 953 3.52 -2.70 7.06
CA ILE A 953 3.58 -1.52 7.93
C ILE A 953 3.00 -1.89 9.30
N VAL A 954 3.67 -1.48 10.37
CA VAL A 954 3.26 -1.70 11.77
C VAL A 954 1.79 -1.32 12.00
N ARG A 955 1.06 -2.12 12.78
CA ARG A 955 -0.40 -2.08 13.00
C ARG A 955 -1.25 -2.35 11.75
N ARG A 956 -0.89 -1.81 10.56
CA ARG A 956 -1.64 -2.00 9.31
C ARG A 956 -1.60 -3.47 8.86
N GLN A 957 -0.40 -4.03 8.67
CA GLN A 957 -0.21 -5.43 8.31
C GLN A 957 0.77 -6.08 9.29
N SER A 958 0.35 -6.25 10.54
CA SER A 958 1.16 -6.93 11.58
C SER A 958 1.81 -8.20 11.01
N PHE A 959 3.11 -8.33 11.22
CA PHE A 959 3.96 -9.20 10.43
C PHE A 959 4.36 -10.46 11.20
N GLY A 960 4.14 -11.62 10.58
CA GLY A 960 4.64 -12.88 11.13
C GLY A 960 3.96 -14.10 10.52
N GLY A 961 4.69 -15.21 10.50
CA GLY A 961 4.35 -16.37 9.67
C GLY A 961 3.61 -17.52 10.35
N TRP A 962 3.20 -18.49 9.53
CA TRP A 962 2.69 -19.81 9.94
C TRP A 962 3.67 -20.92 9.51
N LYS A 963 3.46 -22.14 10.02
CA LYS A 963 4.34 -23.31 9.78
C LYS A 963 5.79 -22.97 10.20
N LYS A 964 6.83 -23.40 9.48
CA LYS A 964 8.24 -23.11 9.83
C LYS A 964 8.59 -21.61 9.84
N SER A 965 7.79 -20.74 9.20
CA SER A 965 8.04 -19.30 9.20
C SER A 965 7.90 -18.63 10.58
N SER A 966 7.39 -19.32 11.60
CA SER A 966 7.40 -18.83 12.98
C SER A 966 7.74 -19.94 13.99
N VAL A 967 8.36 -19.55 15.10
CA VAL A 967 8.79 -20.41 16.21
C VAL A 967 8.29 -19.80 17.52
N GLY A 968 7.76 -20.62 18.42
CA GLY A 968 7.19 -20.18 19.69
C GLY A 968 5.69 -19.89 19.61
N THR A 969 5.26 -18.70 20.04
CA THR A 969 3.84 -18.34 20.20
C THR A 969 3.12 -17.99 18.90
N GLY A 970 3.84 -17.60 17.84
CA GLY A 970 3.24 -17.18 16.56
C GLY A 970 2.40 -15.89 16.64
N THR A 971 2.73 -15.01 17.59
CA THR A 971 2.20 -13.64 17.70
C THR A 971 3.02 -12.71 16.81
N LYS A 972 2.35 -11.82 16.06
CA LYS A 972 2.98 -11.01 15.01
C LYS A 972 3.72 -9.78 15.55
N ALA A 973 4.90 -9.52 15.01
CA ALA A 973 5.60 -8.24 15.22
C ALA A 973 4.72 -7.08 14.71
N GLY A 974 4.64 -6.00 15.49
CA GLY A 974 3.78 -4.86 15.18
C GLY A 974 2.28 -5.18 15.23
N GLY A 975 1.89 -6.29 15.86
CA GLY A 975 0.51 -6.66 16.19
C GLY A 975 0.21 -6.52 17.69
N PRO A 976 -1.09 -6.51 18.08
CA PRO A 976 -1.51 -6.18 19.44
C PRO A 976 -1.10 -7.23 20.49
N SER A 977 -0.85 -8.48 20.09
CA SER A 977 -0.51 -9.56 21.03
C SER A 977 1.00 -9.78 21.22
N TYR A 978 1.89 -9.05 20.51
CA TYR A 978 3.33 -9.34 20.50
C TYR A 978 3.97 -9.30 21.90
N LEU A 979 3.72 -8.22 22.65
CA LEU A 979 4.28 -8.05 23.99
C LEU A 979 3.74 -9.07 25.00
N MET A 980 2.57 -9.66 24.76
CA MET A 980 1.94 -10.62 25.68
C MET A 980 2.72 -11.93 25.82
N ALA A 981 3.57 -12.26 24.84
CA ALA A 981 4.45 -13.43 24.86
C ALA A 981 5.78 -13.17 25.60
N LEU A 982 6.19 -11.91 25.76
CA LEU A 982 7.52 -11.51 26.23
C LEU A 982 7.64 -11.40 27.76
N GLY A 983 6.71 -12.01 28.50
CA GLY A 983 6.73 -12.06 29.96
C GLY A 983 5.96 -13.26 30.52
N GLU A 984 5.57 -13.16 31.78
CA GLU A 984 4.78 -14.16 32.51
C GLU A 984 3.42 -13.59 32.94
N TRP A 985 2.44 -14.46 33.17
CA TRP A 985 1.09 -14.07 33.57
C TRP A 985 0.64 -14.80 34.85
N THR A 986 0.03 -14.06 35.78
CA THR A 986 -0.68 -14.65 36.93
C THR A 986 -2.16 -14.30 36.88
N SER A 987 -3.03 -15.25 37.21
CA SER A 987 -4.48 -15.04 37.25
C SER A 987 -4.91 -13.98 38.26
N ARG A 988 -5.95 -13.20 37.91
CA ARG A 988 -6.70 -12.32 38.81
C ARG A 988 -8.20 -12.52 38.59
N PRO A 989 -9.08 -12.22 39.57
CA PRO A 989 -10.53 -12.22 39.32
C PRO A 989 -10.89 -11.28 38.17
N SER A 990 -11.51 -11.79 37.12
CA SER A 990 -11.98 -10.98 35.98
C SER A 990 -13.22 -10.17 36.38
N THR A 991 -13.27 -8.92 35.92
CA THR A 991 -14.39 -7.99 36.12
C THR A 991 -15.32 -7.90 34.89
N ALA A 992 -14.97 -8.56 33.79
CA ALA A 992 -15.76 -8.61 32.58
C ALA A 992 -17.17 -9.19 32.80
N ILE A 993 -18.19 -8.55 32.22
CA ILE A 993 -19.59 -8.99 32.26
C ILE A 993 -20.11 -9.17 30.83
N ALA A 994 -19.97 -10.39 30.31
CA ALA A 994 -20.49 -10.82 29.02
C ALA A 994 -21.07 -12.24 29.12
N THR A 995 -21.98 -12.60 28.22
CA THR A 995 -22.58 -13.95 28.18
C THR A 995 -21.89 -14.78 27.10
N PRO A 996 -21.38 -15.99 27.39
CA PRO A 996 -20.85 -16.90 26.37
C PRO A 996 -21.87 -17.15 25.25
N SER A 997 -21.48 -16.87 24.01
CA SER A 997 -22.32 -17.10 22.83
C SER A 997 -22.30 -18.57 22.38
N ALA A 998 -21.12 -19.20 22.44
CA ALA A 998 -20.88 -20.58 22.05
C ALA A 998 -21.68 -21.59 22.90
N GLU A 999 -22.49 -22.43 22.25
CA GLU A 999 -23.32 -23.42 22.93
C GLU A 999 -22.52 -24.49 23.70
N PRO A 1000 -21.37 -25.02 23.18
CA PRO A 1000 -20.51 -25.91 23.94
C PRO A 1000 -20.08 -25.37 25.32
N VAL A 1001 -19.78 -24.07 25.40
CA VAL A 1001 -19.38 -23.40 26.65
C VAL A 1001 -20.55 -23.31 27.61
N LYS A 1002 -21.77 -23.00 27.14
CA LYS A 1002 -22.98 -22.98 27.98
C LYS A 1002 -23.32 -24.37 28.53
N GLU A 1003 -23.24 -25.41 27.71
CA GLU A 1003 -23.49 -26.78 28.13
C GLU A 1003 -22.44 -27.24 29.14
N LEU A 1004 -21.15 -26.97 28.91
CA LEU A 1004 -20.08 -27.22 29.88
C LEU A 1004 -20.36 -26.53 31.23
N LEU A 1005 -20.70 -25.23 31.20
CA LEU A 1005 -21.08 -24.45 32.38
C LEU A 1005 -22.34 -25.00 33.08
N ARG A 1006 -23.25 -25.64 32.35
CA ARG A 1006 -24.43 -26.31 32.92
C ARG A 1006 -24.05 -27.61 33.62
N ARG A 1007 -23.12 -28.41 33.07
CA ARG A 1007 -22.65 -29.67 33.67
C ARG A 1007 -21.86 -29.47 34.94
N VAL A 1008 -20.96 -28.48 34.99
CA VAL A 1008 -20.20 -28.18 36.22
C VAL A 1008 -21.06 -27.61 37.36
N ARG A 1009 -22.32 -27.24 37.10
CA ARG A 1009 -23.33 -26.87 38.11
C ARG A 1009 -24.06 -28.07 38.72
N GLU A 1010 -23.92 -29.28 38.16
CA GLU A 1010 -24.43 -30.51 38.77
C GLU A 1010 -23.70 -30.75 40.13
N PRO A 1011 -24.39 -31.23 41.18
CA PRO A 1011 -23.77 -31.49 42.48
C PRO A 1011 -22.55 -32.42 42.37
N HIS A 1012 -21.55 -32.21 43.24
CA HIS A 1012 -20.30 -32.98 43.35
C HIS A 1012 -19.25 -32.81 42.24
N ALA A 1013 -19.50 -32.07 41.15
CA ALA A 1013 -18.50 -31.87 40.09
C ALA A 1013 -17.36 -30.88 40.44
N LEU A 1014 -17.69 -29.74 41.05
CA LEU A 1014 -16.75 -28.68 41.47
C LEU A 1014 -17.20 -28.00 42.77
N SER A 1015 -16.29 -27.28 43.43
CA SER A 1015 -16.63 -26.37 44.54
C SER A 1015 -17.37 -25.10 44.05
N ALA A 1016 -17.96 -24.34 44.98
CA ALA A 1016 -18.60 -23.07 44.65
C ALA A 1016 -17.61 -22.03 44.08
N VAL A 1017 -16.42 -21.94 44.67
CA VAL A 1017 -15.34 -21.03 44.24
C VAL A 1017 -14.86 -21.37 42.83
N GLN A 1018 -14.64 -22.67 42.53
CA GLN A 1018 -14.25 -23.12 41.19
C GLN A 1018 -15.33 -22.85 40.12
N ARG A 1019 -16.62 -22.97 40.47
CA ARG A 1019 -17.72 -22.56 39.57
C ARG A 1019 -17.74 -21.06 39.31
N GLU A 1020 -17.45 -20.25 40.33
CA GLU A 1020 -17.41 -18.80 40.20
C GLU A 1020 -16.24 -18.36 39.32
N PHE A 1021 -15.04 -18.92 39.55
CA PHE A 1021 -13.86 -18.79 38.69
C PHE A 1021 -14.18 -19.10 37.22
N LEU A 1022 -14.77 -20.27 36.92
CA LEU A 1022 -15.17 -20.62 35.56
C LEU A 1022 -16.21 -19.65 34.97
N THR A 1023 -17.12 -19.12 35.79
CA THR A 1023 -18.15 -18.18 35.33
C THR A 1023 -17.54 -16.82 34.97
N ARG A 1024 -16.63 -16.28 35.79
CA ARG A 1024 -15.91 -15.04 35.48
C ARG A 1024 -15.00 -15.21 34.26
N ALA A 1025 -14.27 -16.31 34.19
CA ALA A 1025 -13.34 -16.54 33.10
C ALA A 1025 -14.02 -16.75 31.73
N THR A 1026 -15.14 -17.47 31.68
CA THR A 1026 -15.93 -17.61 30.44
C THR A 1026 -16.68 -16.31 30.08
N SER A 1027 -16.99 -15.45 31.04
CA SER A 1027 -17.41 -14.06 30.81
C SER A 1027 -16.28 -13.23 30.18
N SER A 1028 -15.04 -13.40 30.65
CA SER A 1028 -13.84 -12.79 30.06
C SER A 1028 -13.58 -13.27 28.63
N ASP A 1029 -13.71 -14.57 28.36
CA ASP A 1029 -13.63 -15.13 26.99
C ASP A 1029 -14.66 -14.49 26.06
N ALA A 1030 -15.91 -14.37 26.52
CA ALA A 1030 -16.99 -13.77 25.73
C ALA A 1030 -16.73 -12.27 25.44
N ALA A 1031 -16.12 -11.55 26.39
CA ALA A 1031 -15.71 -10.16 26.18
C ALA A 1031 -14.52 -10.03 25.21
N ALA A 1032 -13.48 -10.86 25.36
CA ALA A 1032 -12.33 -10.89 24.47
C ALA A 1032 -12.70 -11.30 23.03
N TRP A 1033 -13.62 -12.26 22.88
CA TRP A 1033 -14.17 -12.64 21.58
C TRP A 1033 -14.96 -11.49 20.93
N ALA A 1034 -15.75 -10.74 21.70
CA ALA A 1034 -16.51 -9.61 21.18
C ALA A 1034 -15.65 -8.38 20.83
N ALA A 1035 -14.49 -8.20 21.49
CA ALA A 1035 -13.65 -7.02 21.33
C ALA A 1035 -12.45 -7.21 20.38
N GLU A 1036 -11.93 -8.43 20.24
CA GLU A 1036 -10.67 -8.70 19.55
C GLU A 1036 -10.78 -9.90 18.60
N PHE A 1037 -11.12 -11.09 19.12
CA PHE A 1037 -10.87 -12.34 18.40
C PHE A 1037 -11.97 -12.76 17.42
N GLY A 1038 -13.22 -12.39 17.69
CA GLY A 1038 -14.39 -12.93 17.00
C GLY A 1038 -14.84 -12.18 15.75
N LEU A 1039 -14.17 -11.08 15.40
CA LEU A 1039 -14.45 -10.26 14.22
C LEU A 1039 -13.13 -9.86 13.56
N GLY A 1040 -13.05 -9.99 12.24
CA GLY A 1040 -12.02 -9.30 11.47
C GLY A 1040 -12.25 -7.80 11.58
N HIS A 1041 -11.21 -7.03 11.95
CA HIS A 1041 -11.31 -5.59 12.08
C HIS A 1041 -10.18 -4.89 11.33
N ASP A 1042 -10.46 -3.71 10.78
CA ASP A 1042 -9.43 -2.84 10.22
C ASP A 1042 -8.92 -1.90 11.32
N PRO A 1043 -7.68 -2.06 11.81
CA PRO A 1043 -7.14 -1.23 12.87
C PRO A 1043 -6.65 0.13 12.33
N SER A 1044 -6.64 0.36 11.02
CA SER A 1044 -6.01 1.54 10.38
C SER A 1044 -6.96 2.36 9.52
N GLN A 1045 -8.02 1.75 8.98
CA GLN A 1045 -9.18 2.39 8.33
C GLN A 1045 -8.82 3.40 7.22
N LEU A 1046 -7.82 3.06 6.39
CA LEU A 1046 -7.31 3.96 5.34
C LEU A 1046 -8.33 4.26 4.23
N GLY A 1047 -9.37 3.43 4.09
CA GLY A 1047 -10.45 3.57 3.09
C GLY A 1047 -10.04 3.22 1.66
N VAL A 1048 -8.82 3.58 1.26
CA VAL A 1048 -8.18 3.22 -0.02
C VAL A 1048 -7.53 1.83 0.00
N GLU A 1049 -7.27 1.32 1.20
CA GLU A 1049 -6.69 0.01 1.47
C GLU A 1049 -7.38 -0.56 2.73
N ARG A 1050 -7.89 -1.79 2.63
CA ARG A 1050 -8.52 -2.51 3.74
C ARG A 1050 -7.49 -3.43 4.38
N ASN A 1051 -7.26 -3.28 5.67
CA ASN A 1051 -6.19 -3.93 6.40
C ASN A 1051 -6.75 -4.75 7.56
N ILE A 1052 -7.34 -5.90 7.25
CA ILE A 1052 -8.09 -6.68 8.25
C ILE A 1052 -7.13 -7.54 9.08
N LEU A 1053 -7.06 -7.28 10.38
CA LEU A 1053 -6.54 -8.24 11.35
C LEU A 1053 -7.67 -9.22 11.71
N ARG A 1054 -7.43 -10.52 11.50
CA ARG A 1054 -8.34 -11.59 11.91
C ARG A 1054 -7.62 -12.72 12.66
N TYR A 1055 -8.37 -13.46 13.47
CA TYR A 1055 -7.86 -14.59 14.23
C TYR A 1055 -8.48 -15.89 13.70
N VAL A 1056 -7.63 -16.80 13.21
CA VAL A 1056 -8.03 -18.08 12.61
C VAL A 1056 -7.86 -19.21 13.62
N PRO A 1057 -8.88 -20.01 13.93
CA PRO A 1057 -8.74 -21.18 14.81
C PRO A 1057 -7.66 -22.16 14.34
N GLN A 1058 -6.97 -22.77 15.30
CA GLN A 1058 -5.86 -23.71 15.11
C GLN A 1058 -6.10 -24.96 15.95
N PRO A 1059 -5.85 -26.19 15.45
CA PRO A 1059 -5.91 -27.39 16.27
C PRO A 1059 -4.91 -27.32 17.44
N VAL A 1060 -5.33 -27.65 18.67
CA VAL A 1060 -4.47 -27.64 19.85
C VAL A 1060 -4.55 -28.96 20.61
N HIS A 1061 -3.39 -29.44 21.06
CA HIS A 1061 -3.31 -30.51 22.05
C HIS A 1061 -3.33 -29.91 23.47
N VAL A 1062 -4.41 -30.11 24.22
CA VAL A 1062 -4.47 -29.71 25.63
C VAL A 1062 -4.02 -30.90 26.48
N ARG A 1063 -2.99 -30.71 27.32
CA ARG A 1063 -2.51 -31.73 28.27
C ARG A 1063 -2.79 -31.29 29.70
N ALA A 1064 -3.45 -32.14 30.48
CA ALA A 1064 -3.54 -32.04 31.92
C ALA A 1064 -2.71 -33.17 32.58
N ASP A 1065 -1.68 -32.80 33.32
CA ASP A 1065 -0.80 -33.78 33.98
C ASP A 1065 -1.45 -34.40 35.22
N ALA A 1066 -0.80 -35.40 35.82
CA ALA A 1066 -1.31 -36.12 36.99
C ALA A 1066 -1.59 -35.24 38.22
N ASP A 1067 -1.14 -33.99 38.27
CA ASP A 1067 -1.39 -33.01 39.34
C ASP A 1067 -2.24 -31.80 38.93
N ALA A 1068 -2.78 -31.77 37.70
CA ALA A 1068 -3.61 -30.68 37.22
C ALA A 1068 -4.90 -30.49 38.04
N ASP A 1069 -5.27 -29.23 38.29
CA ASP A 1069 -6.60 -28.89 38.84
C ASP A 1069 -7.68 -29.01 37.75
N LEU A 1070 -8.83 -29.58 38.13
CA LEU A 1070 -9.94 -29.80 37.20
C LEU A 1070 -10.58 -28.49 36.75
N ALA A 1071 -10.72 -27.47 37.60
CA ALA A 1071 -11.31 -26.20 37.19
C ALA A 1071 -10.38 -25.42 36.24
N HIS A 1072 -9.06 -25.46 36.47
CA HIS A 1072 -8.06 -24.95 35.53
C HIS A 1072 -8.12 -25.70 34.18
N THR A 1073 -8.26 -27.02 34.22
CA THR A 1073 -8.41 -27.85 33.01
C THR A 1073 -9.65 -27.47 32.20
N LEU A 1074 -10.80 -27.36 32.88
CA LEU A 1074 -12.06 -26.97 32.23
C LEU A 1074 -12.07 -25.51 31.77
N ARG A 1075 -11.29 -24.62 32.42
CA ARG A 1075 -11.07 -23.23 31.99
C ARG A 1075 -10.37 -23.15 30.63
N VAL A 1076 -9.29 -23.91 30.46
CA VAL A 1076 -8.53 -23.96 29.21
C VAL A 1076 -9.36 -24.58 28.09
N LEU A 1077 -10.08 -25.67 28.38
CA LEU A 1077 -11.00 -26.28 27.42
C LEU A 1077 -12.14 -25.32 27.03
N ALA A 1078 -12.66 -24.53 27.99
CA ALA A 1078 -13.66 -23.50 27.70
C ALA A 1078 -13.13 -22.38 26.79
N ALA A 1079 -11.87 -21.94 26.96
CA ALA A 1079 -11.23 -20.97 26.05
C ALA A 1079 -11.17 -21.50 24.61
N GLY A 1080 -10.68 -22.73 24.42
CA GLY A 1080 -10.60 -23.34 23.09
C GLY A 1080 -11.98 -23.59 22.45
N LEU A 1081 -12.97 -23.97 23.24
CA LEU A 1081 -14.37 -24.10 22.80
C LEU A 1081 -15.01 -22.75 22.45
N ALA A 1082 -14.69 -21.68 23.19
CA ALA A 1082 -15.12 -20.32 22.87
C ALA A 1082 -14.45 -19.81 21.58
N ALA A 1083 -13.19 -20.19 21.34
CA ALA A 1083 -12.44 -19.88 20.13
C ALA A 1083 -12.85 -20.73 18.90
N GLY A 1084 -13.70 -21.75 19.07
CA GLY A 1084 -14.07 -22.67 17.99
C GLY A 1084 -12.93 -23.56 17.50
N ALA A 1085 -11.88 -23.74 18.28
CA ALA A 1085 -10.70 -24.50 17.89
C ALA A 1085 -10.92 -26.02 18.00
N PRO A 1086 -10.38 -26.84 17.07
CA PRO A 1086 -10.30 -28.29 17.25
C PRO A 1086 -9.38 -28.65 18.42
N ILE A 1087 -9.88 -29.45 19.37
CA ILE A 1087 -9.11 -29.84 20.57
C ILE A 1087 -8.95 -31.35 20.63
N THR A 1088 -7.70 -31.81 20.78
CA THR A 1088 -7.44 -33.11 21.42
C THR A 1088 -7.01 -32.85 22.86
N PHE A 1089 -7.72 -33.44 23.81
CA PHE A 1089 -7.46 -33.32 25.23
C PHE A 1089 -6.88 -34.64 25.77
N SER A 1090 -5.75 -34.60 26.46
CA SER A 1090 -5.22 -35.76 27.18
C SER A 1090 -5.04 -35.49 28.67
N THR A 1091 -5.26 -36.52 29.49
CA THR A 1091 -5.24 -36.42 30.95
C THR A 1091 -4.77 -37.72 31.60
N ALA A 1092 -4.02 -37.63 32.70
CA ALA A 1092 -3.69 -38.77 33.56
C ALA A 1092 -4.78 -39.08 34.61
N ARG A 1093 -5.76 -38.18 34.81
CA ARG A 1093 -6.91 -38.36 35.73
C ARG A 1093 -8.22 -38.51 34.95
N PRO A 1094 -9.16 -39.37 35.41
CA PRO A 1094 -10.45 -39.53 34.74
C PRO A 1094 -11.32 -38.27 34.87
N VAL A 1095 -12.01 -37.93 33.79
CA VAL A 1095 -12.93 -36.77 33.73
C VAL A 1095 -14.31 -37.19 34.27
N PRO A 1096 -15.02 -36.34 35.04
CA PRO A 1096 -16.39 -36.65 35.45
C PRO A 1096 -17.30 -36.94 34.24
N VAL A 1097 -18.04 -38.04 34.26
CA VAL A 1097 -18.78 -38.58 33.10
C VAL A 1097 -19.70 -37.55 32.43
N SER A 1098 -20.41 -36.71 33.20
CA SER A 1098 -21.30 -35.69 32.63
C SER A 1098 -20.55 -34.52 31.97
N VAL A 1099 -19.29 -34.28 32.37
CA VAL A 1099 -18.39 -33.29 31.75
C VAL A 1099 -17.72 -33.89 30.52
N ALA A 1100 -17.22 -35.13 30.60
CA ALA A 1100 -16.64 -35.86 29.48
C ALA A 1100 -17.62 -35.92 28.29
N GLY A 1101 -18.86 -36.35 28.54
CA GLY A 1101 -19.88 -36.42 27.49
C GLY A 1101 -20.26 -35.07 26.88
N ALA A 1102 -20.14 -33.96 27.61
CA ALA A 1102 -20.34 -32.61 27.05
C ALA A 1102 -19.16 -32.15 26.19
N LEU A 1103 -17.93 -32.48 26.58
CA LEU A 1103 -16.72 -32.21 25.80
C LEU A 1103 -16.70 -33.04 24.49
N GLU A 1104 -17.04 -34.32 24.56
CA GLU A 1104 -17.13 -35.19 23.37
C GLU A 1104 -18.25 -34.74 22.41
N GLN A 1105 -19.41 -34.32 22.94
CA GLN A 1105 -20.49 -33.73 22.13
C GLN A 1105 -20.06 -32.40 21.47
N ALA A 1106 -19.13 -31.67 22.07
CA ALA A 1106 -18.52 -30.48 21.50
C ALA A 1106 -17.37 -30.78 20.51
N GLY A 1107 -17.08 -32.05 20.23
CA GLY A 1107 -16.02 -32.48 19.31
C GLY A 1107 -14.62 -32.58 19.93
N VAL A 1108 -14.48 -32.44 21.25
CA VAL A 1108 -13.19 -32.63 21.94
C VAL A 1108 -12.86 -34.12 21.98
N ARG A 1109 -11.71 -34.49 21.40
CA ARG A 1109 -11.21 -35.87 21.48
C ARG A 1109 -10.49 -36.07 22.82
N ILE A 1110 -11.07 -36.87 23.72
CA ILE A 1110 -10.46 -37.19 25.02
C ILE A 1110 -9.54 -38.43 24.91
N VAL A 1111 -8.38 -38.38 25.58
CA VAL A 1111 -7.45 -39.50 25.72
C VAL A 1111 -6.99 -39.62 27.18
N GLU A 1112 -7.35 -40.73 27.85
CA GLU A 1112 -6.83 -41.04 29.19
C GLU A 1112 -5.50 -41.78 29.07
N GLU A 1113 -4.41 -41.15 29.53
CA GLU A 1113 -3.05 -41.70 29.46
C GLU A 1113 -2.13 -41.09 30.53
N SER A 1114 -1.22 -41.89 31.09
CA SER A 1114 -0.22 -41.40 32.05
C SER A 1114 0.73 -40.39 31.43
N ASP A 1115 1.34 -39.54 32.26
CA ASP A 1115 2.31 -38.53 31.82
C ASP A 1115 3.49 -39.16 31.05
N ASP A 1116 3.93 -40.34 31.47
CA ASP A 1116 4.98 -41.10 30.76
C ASP A 1116 4.54 -41.62 29.39
N ALA A 1117 3.32 -42.16 29.27
CA ALA A 1117 2.80 -42.63 27.98
C ALA A 1117 2.60 -41.46 27.00
N TRP A 1118 2.17 -40.30 27.51
CA TRP A 1118 2.08 -39.08 26.72
C TRP A 1118 3.45 -38.59 26.27
N ARG A 1119 4.45 -38.56 27.17
CA ARG A 1119 5.84 -38.24 26.83
C ARG A 1119 6.41 -39.19 25.79
N ASP A 1120 6.19 -40.51 25.89
CA ASP A 1120 6.65 -41.47 24.87
C ASP A 1120 6.03 -41.21 23.50
N ALA A 1121 4.77 -40.77 23.44
CA ALA A 1121 4.17 -40.32 22.17
C ALA A 1121 4.80 -39.03 21.63
N LEU A 1122 5.23 -38.10 22.49
CA LEU A 1122 6.03 -36.93 22.07
C LEU A 1122 7.40 -37.37 21.51
N ARG A 1123 8.05 -38.37 22.13
CA ARG A 1123 9.30 -38.96 21.59
C ARG A 1123 9.07 -39.49 20.17
N GLY A 1124 7.91 -40.09 19.91
CA GLY A 1124 7.49 -40.60 18.60
C GLY A 1124 7.30 -39.56 17.49
N ILE A 1125 7.18 -38.26 17.82
CA ILE A 1125 7.00 -37.17 16.84
C ILE A 1125 8.23 -36.27 16.66
N ARG A 1126 9.31 -36.45 17.44
CA ARG A 1126 10.54 -35.61 17.41
C ARG A 1126 11.04 -35.24 16.00
N ARG A 1127 10.97 -36.19 15.06
CA ARG A 1127 11.54 -36.07 13.70
C ARG A 1127 10.51 -36.11 12.58
N ARG A 1128 9.21 -35.97 12.90
CA ARG A 1128 8.11 -36.03 11.90
C ARG A 1128 7.76 -34.64 11.40
N GLY A 1129 7.81 -34.40 10.10
CA GLY A 1129 7.43 -33.12 9.51
C GLY A 1129 5.93 -32.80 9.71
N PRO A 1130 5.50 -31.53 9.57
CA PRO A 1130 4.10 -31.12 9.73
C PRO A 1130 3.10 -32.00 8.95
N ARG A 1131 3.47 -32.38 7.71
CA ARG A 1131 2.65 -33.25 6.84
C ARG A 1131 2.43 -34.66 7.41
N GLU A 1132 3.41 -35.21 8.13
CA GLU A 1132 3.31 -36.54 8.77
C GLU A 1132 2.48 -36.51 10.06
N LEU A 1133 2.19 -35.32 10.59
CA LEU A 1133 1.36 -35.11 11.77
C LEU A 1133 -0.11 -34.85 11.44
N ALA A 1134 -0.46 -34.59 10.17
CA ALA A 1134 -1.84 -34.36 9.74
C ALA A 1134 -2.77 -35.55 10.11
N GLY A 1135 -3.93 -35.26 10.69
CA GLY A 1135 -4.87 -36.28 11.20
C GLY A 1135 -4.43 -36.97 12.50
N THR A 1136 -3.27 -36.62 13.06
CA THR A 1136 -2.82 -37.11 14.38
C THR A 1136 -3.22 -36.13 15.48
N ARG A 1137 -3.13 -36.57 16.74
CA ARG A 1137 -3.40 -35.71 17.93
C ARG A 1137 -2.45 -34.53 18.12
N PHE A 1138 -1.46 -34.37 17.23
CA PHE A 1138 -0.44 -33.33 17.26
C PHE A 1138 -0.39 -32.50 15.96
N GLU A 1139 -1.38 -32.64 15.07
CA GLU A 1139 -1.40 -32.01 13.74
C GLU A 1139 -1.22 -30.49 13.75
N GLY A 1140 -1.79 -29.80 14.76
CA GLY A 1140 -1.70 -28.35 14.88
C GLY A 1140 -0.40 -27.84 15.50
N MET A 1141 0.53 -28.73 15.89
CA MET A 1141 1.86 -28.39 16.43
C MET A 1141 1.83 -27.34 17.56
N ARG A 1142 0.75 -27.37 18.37
CA ARG A 1142 0.60 -26.55 19.57
C ARG A 1142 0.15 -27.41 20.74
N ILE A 1143 0.82 -27.24 21.87
CA ILE A 1143 0.50 -27.90 23.14
C ILE A 1143 0.16 -26.82 24.17
N ARG A 1144 -1.02 -26.88 24.77
CA ARG A 1144 -1.35 -26.13 26.00
C ARG A 1144 -1.22 -27.08 27.17
N LEU A 1145 -0.14 -26.94 27.93
CA LEU A 1145 0.18 -27.77 29.09
C LEU A 1145 -0.42 -27.17 30.36
N ILE A 1146 -1.02 -28.02 31.18
CA ILE A 1146 -1.62 -27.70 32.48
C ILE A 1146 -0.95 -28.63 33.50
N GLY A 1147 0.17 -28.17 34.04
CA GLY A 1147 1.07 -28.95 34.88
C GLY A 1147 2.35 -28.16 35.15
N ALA A 1148 3.19 -28.64 36.08
CA ALA A 1148 4.43 -27.95 36.44
C ALA A 1148 5.65 -28.44 35.63
N ASP A 1149 5.64 -29.69 35.17
CA ASP A 1149 6.79 -30.37 34.55
C ASP A 1149 6.89 -30.11 33.03
N HIS A 1150 7.02 -28.84 32.67
CA HIS A 1150 7.23 -28.42 31.28
C HIS A 1150 8.64 -28.76 30.77
N ALA A 1151 9.64 -28.87 31.65
CA ALA A 1151 11.00 -29.23 31.29
C ALA A 1151 11.07 -30.62 30.64
N SER A 1152 10.39 -31.63 31.21
CA SER A 1152 10.38 -32.98 30.61
C SER A 1152 9.66 -33.04 29.26
N VAL A 1153 8.84 -32.04 28.90
CA VAL A 1153 8.22 -31.90 27.57
C VAL A 1153 9.25 -31.46 26.52
N TYR A 1154 10.10 -30.48 26.85
CA TYR A 1154 11.19 -30.06 25.96
C TYR A 1154 12.25 -31.17 25.79
N GLU A 1155 12.59 -31.88 26.87
CA GLU A 1155 13.40 -33.11 26.79
C GLU A 1155 12.71 -34.20 25.98
N ALA A 1156 11.39 -34.37 26.13
CA ALA A 1156 10.59 -35.33 25.36
C ALA A 1156 10.56 -34.99 23.86
N LEU A 1157 10.94 -33.78 23.46
CA LEU A 1157 10.95 -33.31 22.07
C LEU A 1157 12.35 -33.05 21.48
N GLU A 1158 13.45 -33.28 22.22
CA GLU A 1158 14.82 -32.89 21.79
C GLU A 1158 14.93 -31.40 21.40
N GLY A 1159 14.11 -30.53 22.02
CA GLY A 1159 14.13 -29.08 21.76
C GLY A 1159 13.48 -28.63 20.44
N ARG A 1160 12.75 -29.50 19.72
CA ARG A 1160 12.07 -29.19 18.45
C ARG A 1160 11.36 -27.80 18.44
N PRO A 1161 11.74 -26.85 17.55
CA PRO A 1161 11.29 -25.45 17.66
C PRO A 1161 9.95 -25.13 16.99
N ASP A 1162 9.52 -25.84 15.94
CA ASP A 1162 8.24 -25.59 15.23
C ASP A 1162 6.98 -26.02 16.02
N LEU A 1163 7.14 -26.52 17.24
CA LEU A 1163 6.04 -26.91 18.12
C LEU A 1163 5.88 -25.92 19.28
N GLY A 1164 4.79 -25.15 19.27
CA GLY A 1164 4.51 -24.12 20.28
C GLY A 1164 4.01 -24.74 21.59
N ILE A 1165 4.74 -24.55 22.69
CA ILE A 1165 4.40 -25.07 24.02
C ILE A 1165 3.99 -23.91 24.94
N TYR A 1166 2.71 -23.87 25.29
CA TYR A 1166 2.10 -22.89 26.18
C TYR A 1166 1.96 -23.53 27.56
N HIS A 1167 2.89 -23.24 28.47
CA HIS A 1167 2.95 -23.84 29.82
C HIS A 1167 2.67 -22.85 30.96
N GLY A 1168 2.52 -21.55 30.65
CA GLY A 1168 2.26 -20.51 31.65
C GLY A 1168 0.99 -20.74 32.48
N PRO A 1169 0.86 -20.12 33.67
CA PRO A 1169 -0.27 -20.34 34.57
C PRO A 1169 -1.64 -20.11 33.90
N VAL A 1170 -2.65 -20.87 34.32
CA VAL A 1170 -4.03 -20.69 33.82
C VAL A 1170 -4.64 -19.41 34.41
N THR A 1171 -5.21 -18.57 33.55
CA THR A 1171 -5.72 -17.23 33.90
C THR A 1171 -7.24 -17.13 33.77
N GLU A 1172 -7.88 -16.14 34.40
CA GLU A 1172 -9.27 -15.79 34.06
C GLU A 1172 -9.34 -14.98 32.76
N ALA A 1173 -8.29 -14.24 32.40
CA ALA A 1173 -8.21 -13.37 31.22
C ALA A 1173 -8.43 -14.10 29.89
N GLY A 1174 -9.57 -13.84 29.22
CA GLY A 1174 -9.82 -14.34 27.88
C GLY A 1174 -8.80 -13.87 26.84
N ARG A 1175 -8.30 -12.62 26.98
CA ARG A 1175 -7.28 -12.04 26.08
C ARG A 1175 -5.95 -12.79 26.11
N VAL A 1176 -5.66 -13.56 27.17
CA VAL A 1176 -4.47 -14.41 27.33
C VAL A 1176 -4.80 -15.86 26.96
N GLU A 1177 -5.79 -16.46 27.62
CA GLU A 1177 -6.03 -17.91 27.57
C GLU A 1177 -6.58 -18.41 26.22
N MET A 1178 -7.14 -17.54 25.39
CA MET A 1178 -7.61 -17.89 24.05
C MET A 1178 -6.50 -17.89 22.96
N LEU A 1179 -5.38 -17.18 23.18
CA LEU A 1179 -4.30 -17.05 22.19
C LEU A 1179 -3.69 -18.39 21.72
N PRO A 1180 -3.48 -19.43 22.57
CA PRO A 1180 -2.96 -20.73 22.12
C PRO A 1180 -3.83 -21.38 21.02
N PHE A 1181 -5.13 -21.08 21.01
CA PHE A 1181 -6.14 -21.66 20.11
C PHE A 1181 -6.32 -20.88 18.80
N LEU A 1182 -5.65 -19.74 18.65
CA LEU A 1182 -5.83 -18.79 17.54
C LEU A 1182 -4.50 -18.47 16.86
N ARG A 1183 -4.53 -18.29 15.54
CA ARG A 1183 -3.43 -17.70 14.76
C ARG A 1183 -3.87 -16.34 14.24
N GLU A 1184 -3.04 -15.33 14.45
CA GLU A 1184 -3.25 -14.03 13.79
C GLU A 1184 -3.01 -14.16 12.29
N GLN A 1185 -3.82 -13.45 11.51
CA GLN A 1185 -3.63 -13.26 10.06
C GLN A 1185 -3.92 -11.80 9.69
N ALA A 1186 -3.00 -11.18 8.96
CA ALA A 1186 -3.21 -9.85 8.39
C ALA A 1186 -3.61 -9.99 6.92
N VAL A 1187 -4.77 -9.44 6.55
CA VAL A 1187 -5.35 -9.47 5.21
C VAL A 1187 -5.36 -8.05 4.64
N SER A 1188 -4.48 -7.75 3.69
CA SER A 1188 -4.40 -6.42 3.06
C SER A 1188 -4.95 -6.44 1.64
N ILE A 1189 -5.97 -5.64 1.38
CA ILE A 1189 -6.69 -5.61 0.11
C ILE A 1189 -6.71 -4.17 -0.42
N THR A 1190 -6.23 -3.98 -1.65
CA THR A 1190 -6.42 -2.71 -2.39
C THR A 1190 -7.91 -2.43 -2.51
N ALA A 1191 -8.39 -1.34 -1.90
CA ALA A 1191 -9.81 -1.01 -1.79
C ALA A 1191 -10.26 0.04 -2.81
N HIS A 1192 -9.46 0.23 -3.87
CA HIS A 1192 -9.73 1.17 -4.95
C HIS A 1192 -9.44 0.56 -6.33
N ARG A 1193 -10.07 1.10 -7.35
CA ARG A 1193 -9.71 0.91 -8.75
C ARG A 1193 -9.27 2.24 -9.35
N PHE A 1194 -7.96 2.38 -9.61
CA PHE A 1194 -7.33 3.64 -10.02
C PHE A 1194 -7.73 4.86 -9.15
N GLY A 1195 -7.76 4.65 -7.83
CA GLY A 1195 -8.13 5.66 -6.83
C GLY A 1195 -9.61 5.76 -6.49
N ASN A 1196 -10.51 5.27 -7.34
CA ASN A 1196 -11.94 5.27 -7.04
C ASN A 1196 -12.30 4.07 -6.12
N PRO A 1197 -13.09 4.25 -5.04
CA PRO A 1197 -13.39 3.16 -4.11
C PRO A 1197 -14.03 1.93 -4.77
N ASP A 1198 -13.48 0.74 -4.51
CA ASP A 1198 -13.91 -0.53 -5.08
C ASP A 1198 -14.56 -1.42 -4.00
N ARG A 1199 -15.71 -2.01 -4.33
CA ARG A 1199 -16.52 -2.83 -3.44
C ARG A 1199 -16.35 -4.34 -3.64
N PHE A 1200 -15.51 -4.80 -4.57
CA PHE A 1200 -15.44 -6.23 -4.94
C PHE A 1200 -15.20 -7.16 -3.73
N SER A 1201 -14.44 -6.72 -2.71
CA SER A 1201 -14.15 -7.50 -1.50
C SER A 1201 -15.19 -7.39 -0.38
N GLU A 1202 -16.12 -6.42 -0.42
CA GLU A 1202 -17.02 -6.09 0.71
C GLU A 1202 -17.99 -7.22 1.08
N GLY A 1203 -18.29 -8.13 0.14
CA GLY A 1203 -19.13 -9.30 0.40
C GLY A 1203 -18.39 -10.52 0.98
N VAL A 1204 -17.07 -10.42 1.20
CA VAL A 1204 -16.19 -11.55 1.55
C VAL A 1204 -15.52 -11.38 2.93
N ILE A 1205 -15.27 -10.13 3.35
CA ILE A 1205 -14.46 -9.75 4.52
C ILE A 1205 -15.27 -9.53 5.79
#